data_AF-A0A3L7P6P7-F1
#
_entry.id   AF-A0A3L7P6P7-F1
#
_cell.length_a   1.000
_cell.length_b   1.000
_cell.length_c   1.000
_cell.angle_alpha   90.00
_cell.angle_beta   90.00
_cell.angle_gamma   90.00
#
_symmetry.space_group_name_H-M   'P 1'
#
loop_
_entity.id
_entity.type
_entity.pdbx_description
1 polymer ?
#
loop_
_entity_poly.entity_id
_entity_poly.type
_entity_poly.pdbx_seq_one_letter_code
_entity_poly.pdbx_strand_id
1 'polypeptide(L)'
;MARPVIDCAWTQALAEPGMQVPAPGRAGFRRWLPCLAVLLFAAIHAMADTPVGLAKPEKITVYPATVVLSSVRARVRLVVTGYYADGQQRDLSRAAAYALEKTGVARLDGAVLLPVADGATRLIVSAGGLRVLVPIEVANQAKPDPVRFHAEVLAVLTRQGCNAGSCHGAPEGKGGFALSMLAYAPRIDAESLIHGGQGRRVEPLEPIDSLLLKKPLLQVTHVGGKKLRKTDIAYSVLRDWIGEGARPDAANAATCAKIVVYPAGSRVLRLPSPGQQVSVLAHFSDGQVRDVTPIATFASTNQEVATVDGSGLVTGLRRGLSAVTVRYLDFVESVYFTVEEQVAGFVWNNPPERNRIDQLVHAKLRQMQVPPSPPCDDATFLRRIHLDLTGLLPTAVQARAFLADKGAGKRDTLIDTLLASDEFARFWAGKTADLMRLNRETMKEGRAELFAQWLAKSLRENQPFDQFVCAMLTALGDTRQVGATNFLAAIPKNEDAAETTAQLFMGSRINCAKCHNHPFENWTQDDYYRIAAVFARVDRANGQLAVAPAGEVIHPVSSKVMAPWGASNAVVRPLSGVPPGDSRRDQFAAWLARPGNAYFARVEANRLWAGLLARGIVHPVDDFRSTNPPSNPELLDWLAGEFERTGFDRKHLIRQICQSATYQRSSAALPLNANDATLFSHHTVRRLSAEQLQDAIGYATRTLKPVEESRGSEEARRSELAELEGKLAGERPGWIRAQLPEPLEGPNETGCRQSAWWHAGPFPEPDYATATRTAYPPEKSLDLAGPLPGGLRWSRHPEWVDGKSHEFSPRLAGAQYVTRQIHNCQAGKAVMTFGSDDGLRVWLDGKLVIDKPQPRGIAPDQDKLEVDLPVGAHTLLVKVIGAGGYSGFYFRLASFNGQPPGQAGSLVAELVATPPEQWTPAQRRLVVEAHEVTVPRIAQLRLELRQLELRADYHTQRYIPEQSEFLQAFGQPRRESPCSCERTSEPTLDQALQILNGALVSARTRAGGGVYAGLPDDNLLVEELYLSALCRLPSPAERGKLLAFIRAKQNRAEALQDLVWAVLNLREFLFQH
;
A
#
# COMPACT_ATOMS: atom_id res chain seq x y z
N MET A 1 6.38 -34.84 21.48
CA MET A 1 5.64 -35.91 22.18
C MET A 1 4.39 -36.25 21.36
N ALA A 2 3.98 -37.52 21.40
CA ALA A 2 2.82 -38.17 20.76
C ALA A 2 2.90 -38.45 19.22
N ARG A 3 3.03 -39.76 18.96
CA ARG A 3 2.92 -40.57 17.72
C ARG A 3 1.42 -40.81 17.35
N PRO A 4 0.99 -41.57 16.30
CA PRO A 4 1.74 -42.60 15.54
C PRO A 4 1.54 -42.71 14.01
N VAL A 5 2.43 -43.54 13.45
CA VAL A 5 2.47 -44.21 12.14
C VAL A 5 1.93 -45.65 12.30
N ILE A 6 1.74 -46.41 11.20
CA ILE A 6 1.67 -47.91 11.03
C ILE A 6 0.23 -48.43 10.72
N ASP A 7 -0.13 -49.33 9.78
CA ASP A 7 0.55 -50.17 8.77
C ASP A 7 -0.43 -50.72 7.69
N CYS A 8 0.17 -51.20 6.59
CA CYS A 8 -0.11 -52.33 5.67
C CYS A 8 -1.48 -53.04 5.50
N ALA A 9 -1.76 -53.47 4.25
CA ALA A 9 -2.31 -54.80 3.94
C ALA A 9 -1.90 -55.30 2.53
N TRP A 10 -1.61 -56.61 2.45
CA TRP A 10 -1.05 -57.40 1.34
C TRP A 10 -2.11 -58.29 0.64
N THR A 11 -1.71 -58.94 -0.48
CA THR A 11 -2.25 -60.15 -1.20
C THR A 11 -3.23 -59.90 -2.37
N GLN A 12 -3.22 -60.56 -3.55
CA GLN A 12 -2.62 -61.80 -4.11
C GLN A 12 -2.72 -61.75 -5.68
N ALA A 13 -1.65 -62.03 -6.47
CA ALA A 13 -1.37 -63.23 -7.32
C ALA A 13 -2.49 -63.68 -8.32
N LEU A 14 -2.30 -63.95 -9.62
CA LEU A 14 -1.41 -64.90 -10.33
C LEU A 14 -1.43 -64.71 -11.88
N ALA A 15 -0.29 -64.90 -12.56
CA ALA A 15 -0.06 -65.84 -13.69
C ALA A 15 1.15 -65.45 -14.61
N GLU A 16 2.15 -66.33 -14.62
CA GLU A 16 3.44 -66.35 -15.36
C GLU A 16 3.34 -67.14 -16.71
N PRO A 17 4.42 -67.49 -17.48
CA PRO A 17 5.75 -66.86 -17.72
C PRO A 17 6.23 -66.94 -19.21
N GLY A 18 7.45 -66.44 -19.51
CA GLY A 18 8.14 -66.79 -20.78
C GLY A 18 9.52 -66.18 -21.10
N MET A 19 10.58 -66.70 -20.47
CA MET A 19 11.92 -67.03 -21.04
C MET A 19 13.03 -65.96 -21.30
N GLN A 20 14.21 -66.23 -20.71
CA GLN A 20 15.54 -65.60 -20.87
C GLN A 20 16.28 -66.09 -22.14
N VAL A 21 17.35 -65.40 -22.63
CA VAL A 21 18.83 -65.61 -22.44
C VAL A 21 19.63 -64.60 -23.36
N PRO A 22 20.99 -64.58 -23.56
CA PRO A 22 21.97 -63.59 -23.03
C PRO A 22 22.89 -62.84 -24.05
N ALA A 23 23.90 -62.10 -23.53
CA ALA A 23 25.05 -61.42 -24.20
C ALA A 23 26.06 -62.40 -24.88
N PRO A 24 27.04 -61.97 -25.75
CA PRO A 24 28.34 -61.37 -25.31
C PRO A 24 29.17 -60.56 -26.38
N GLY A 25 30.38 -60.08 -26.02
CA GLY A 25 31.61 -60.24 -26.87
C GLY A 25 32.28 -59.02 -27.54
N ARG A 26 33.63 -58.97 -27.53
CA ARG A 26 34.56 -57.89 -27.97
C ARG A 26 35.26 -58.16 -29.33
N ALA A 27 35.70 -57.05 -29.97
CA ALA A 27 36.96 -56.80 -30.74
C ALA A 27 37.13 -57.28 -32.21
N GLY A 28 37.73 -56.41 -33.05
CA GLY A 28 38.50 -56.84 -34.26
C GLY A 28 38.55 -55.92 -35.50
N PHE A 29 39.56 -55.03 -35.53
CA PHE A 29 40.30 -54.42 -36.66
C PHE A 29 40.08 -54.79 -38.16
N ARG A 30 40.24 -53.75 -39.02
CA ARG A 30 40.91 -53.63 -40.37
C ARG A 30 40.00 -53.03 -41.46
N ARG A 31 40.43 -52.24 -42.45
CA ARG A 31 41.57 -51.34 -42.75
C ARG A 31 41.37 -50.88 -44.23
N TRP A 32 41.64 -49.60 -44.53
CA TRP A 32 42.28 -49.05 -45.77
C TRP A 32 41.48 -48.24 -46.82
N LEU A 33 41.89 -46.97 -46.89
CA LEU A 33 41.89 -45.90 -47.92
C LEU A 33 42.77 -46.29 -49.16
N PRO A 34 42.99 -45.44 -50.22
CA PRO A 34 42.19 -44.36 -50.84
C PRO A 34 42.39 -44.14 -52.39
N CYS A 35 41.83 -43.04 -52.91
CA CYS A 35 42.15 -42.27 -54.14
C CYS A 35 41.53 -42.84 -55.46
N LEU A 36 40.98 -42.05 -56.40
CA LEU A 36 41.38 -40.74 -56.91
C LEU A 36 40.25 -40.01 -57.71
N ALA A 37 40.17 -38.68 -57.57
CA ALA A 37 39.87 -37.63 -58.58
C ALA A 37 38.46 -37.39 -59.21
N VAL A 38 38.26 -36.08 -59.46
CA VAL A 38 37.30 -35.36 -60.35
C VAL A 38 35.98 -34.91 -59.68
N LEU A 39 35.81 -33.68 -59.16
CA LEU A 39 35.72 -32.32 -59.74
C LEU A 39 34.55 -32.07 -60.72
N LEU A 40 33.80 -31.00 -60.41
CA LEU A 40 32.92 -30.13 -61.25
C LEU A 40 31.39 -30.40 -61.36
N PHE A 41 30.69 -29.55 -60.61
CA PHE A 41 29.60 -28.63 -61.01
C PHE A 41 28.13 -29.08 -61.17
N ALA A 42 27.31 -28.30 -60.45
CA ALA A 42 25.98 -27.78 -60.79
C ALA A 42 24.74 -28.53 -60.30
N ALA A 43 24.11 -27.90 -59.30
CA ALA A 43 22.68 -27.68 -59.12
C ALA A 43 21.73 -28.86 -59.41
N ILE A 44 21.12 -29.41 -58.35
CA ILE A 44 19.67 -29.64 -58.21
C ILE A 44 19.36 -29.99 -56.73
N HIS A 45 18.53 -29.15 -56.13
CA HIS A 45 17.58 -29.38 -55.03
C HIS A 45 17.90 -30.43 -53.96
N ALA A 46 18.38 -29.95 -52.80
CA ALA A 46 17.97 -30.53 -51.52
C ALA A 46 16.88 -29.64 -50.93
N MET A 47 15.64 -29.82 -51.42
CA MET A 47 14.48 -29.41 -50.64
C MET A 47 14.48 -30.30 -49.40
N ALA A 48 14.72 -29.71 -48.23
CA ALA A 48 14.44 -30.38 -46.99
C ALA A 48 12.92 -30.64 -46.98
N ASP A 49 12.55 -31.91 -47.13
CA ASP A 49 11.16 -32.33 -47.00
C ASP A 49 10.63 -31.83 -45.66
N THR A 50 9.68 -30.91 -45.78
CA THR A 50 8.98 -30.34 -44.64
C THR A 50 8.01 -31.43 -44.15
N PRO A 51 7.96 -31.77 -42.86
CA PRO A 51 6.93 -32.66 -42.35
C PRO A 51 5.56 -32.11 -42.78
N VAL A 52 4.74 -32.99 -43.35
CA VAL A 52 3.40 -32.69 -43.89
C VAL A 52 2.59 -31.93 -42.83
N GLY A 53 2.20 -30.68 -43.15
CA GLY A 53 1.17 -29.93 -42.39
C GLY A 53 1.59 -28.60 -41.77
N LEU A 54 2.87 -28.20 -41.75
CA LEU A 54 3.25 -26.88 -41.24
C LEU A 54 3.24 -25.83 -42.36
N ALA A 55 2.41 -24.79 -42.20
CA ALA A 55 2.41 -23.60 -43.06
C ALA A 55 3.84 -23.04 -43.23
N LYS A 56 4.14 -22.38 -44.36
CA LYS A 56 5.44 -21.71 -44.54
C LYS A 56 5.43 -20.34 -43.84
N PRO A 57 6.54 -19.94 -43.19
CA PRO A 57 6.68 -18.58 -42.67
C PRO A 57 6.72 -17.56 -43.81
N GLU A 58 6.12 -16.39 -43.63
CA GLU A 58 6.20 -15.25 -44.55
C GLU A 58 7.51 -14.46 -44.37
N LYS A 59 8.05 -14.47 -43.15
CA LYS A 59 9.31 -13.84 -42.78
C LYS A 59 10.04 -14.68 -41.73
N ILE A 60 11.37 -14.70 -41.80
CA ILE A 60 12.21 -15.17 -40.69
C ILE A 60 13.11 -14.04 -40.21
N THR A 61 13.31 -13.95 -38.89
CA THR A 61 14.29 -13.06 -38.27
C THR A 61 15.27 -13.89 -37.45
N VAL A 62 16.56 -13.56 -37.53
CA VAL A 62 17.62 -14.22 -36.76
C VAL A 62 18.15 -13.25 -35.71
N TYR A 63 18.30 -13.73 -34.49
CA TYR A 63 18.85 -12.97 -33.36
C TYR A 63 20.14 -13.61 -32.85
N PRO A 64 21.19 -12.81 -32.59
CA PRO A 64 21.30 -11.39 -32.98
C PRO A 64 21.41 -11.24 -34.51
N ALA A 65 21.02 -10.06 -35.03
CA ALA A 65 21.03 -9.79 -36.47
C ALA A 65 22.45 -9.64 -37.08
N THR A 66 23.44 -9.41 -36.21
CA THR A 66 24.87 -9.36 -36.51
C THR A 66 25.62 -10.02 -35.35
N VAL A 67 26.73 -10.70 -35.65
CA VAL A 67 27.51 -11.42 -34.64
C VAL A 67 28.95 -10.90 -34.63
N VAL A 68 29.44 -10.58 -33.43
CA VAL A 68 30.85 -10.25 -33.19
C VAL A 68 31.41 -11.24 -32.16
N LEU A 69 32.46 -11.97 -32.52
CA LEU A 69 33.16 -12.93 -31.66
C LEU A 69 34.55 -12.38 -31.31
N SER A 70 34.61 -11.66 -30.20
CA SER A 70 35.77 -10.83 -29.83
C SER A 70 36.84 -11.51 -28.97
N SER A 71 36.79 -12.84 -28.80
CA SER A 71 37.77 -13.61 -28.00
C SER A 71 37.78 -15.09 -28.37
N VAL A 72 38.78 -15.85 -27.91
CA VAL A 72 38.90 -17.31 -28.15
C VAL A 72 37.84 -18.16 -27.46
N ARG A 73 37.25 -17.66 -26.36
CA ARG A 73 36.13 -18.33 -25.65
C ARG A 73 34.76 -17.79 -26.05
N ALA A 74 34.71 -16.82 -26.96
CA ALA A 74 33.46 -16.22 -27.43
C ALA A 74 32.56 -17.29 -28.06
N ARG A 75 31.25 -17.12 -27.87
CA ARG A 75 30.22 -17.94 -28.49
C ARG A 75 28.97 -17.10 -28.64
N VAL A 76 28.11 -17.47 -29.59
CA VAL A 76 26.77 -16.89 -29.72
C VAL A 76 25.77 -17.98 -30.13
N ARG A 77 24.72 -18.16 -29.34
CA ARG A 77 23.52 -18.93 -29.67
C ARG A 77 22.61 -18.08 -30.53
N LEU A 78 22.20 -18.66 -31.65
CA LEU A 78 21.26 -18.06 -32.57
C LEU A 78 19.83 -18.44 -32.20
N VAL A 79 18.92 -17.48 -32.28
CA VAL A 79 17.48 -17.69 -32.18
C VAL A 79 16.85 -17.30 -33.51
N VAL A 80 16.10 -18.22 -34.12
CA VAL A 80 15.40 -17.98 -35.39
C VAL A 80 13.91 -17.93 -35.12
N THR A 81 13.28 -16.79 -35.38
CA THR A 81 11.81 -16.61 -35.27
C THR A 81 11.19 -16.56 -36.66
N GLY A 82 10.26 -17.46 -36.94
CA GLY A 82 9.40 -17.40 -38.12
C GLY A 82 8.10 -16.66 -37.82
N TYR A 83 7.66 -15.81 -38.75
CA TYR A 83 6.41 -15.05 -38.71
C TYR A 83 5.48 -15.61 -39.78
N TYR A 84 4.22 -15.84 -39.43
CA TYR A 84 3.24 -16.52 -40.28
C TYR A 84 2.05 -15.60 -40.59
N ALA A 85 1.34 -15.89 -41.68
CA ALA A 85 0.20 -15.12 -42.16
C ALA A 85 -0.92 -14.94 -41.14
N ASP A 86 -1.06 -15.89 -40.20
CA ASP A 86 -2.02 -15.84 -39.11
C ASP A 86 -1.55 -15.02 -37.89
N GLY A 87 -0.45 -14.27 -38.05
CA GLY A 87 0.17 -13.46 -37.01
C GLY A 87 1.03 -14.23 -36.02
N GLN A 88 1.12 -15.57 -36.13
CA GLN A 88 1.91 -16.36 -35.20
C GLN A 88 3.42 -16.11 -35.35
N GLN A 89 4.12 -16.21 -34.22
CA GLN A 89 5.57 -16.30 -34.15
C GLN A 89 5.95 -17.69 -33.66
N ARG A 90 6.87 -18.37 -34.36
CA ARG A 90 7.34 -19.71 -33.96
C ARG A 90 8.85 -19.79 -33.93
N ASP A 91 9.39 -20.52 -32.97
CA ASP A 91 10.80 -20.86 -32.94
C ASP A 91 11.13 -21.82 -34.09
N LEU A 92 12.10 -21.42 -34.90
CA LEU A 92 12.69 -22.22 -35.97
C LEU A 92 14.17 -22.51 -35.69
N SER A 93 14.67 -22.21 -34.48
CA SER A 93 16.10 -22.28 -34.14
C SER A 93 16.68 -23.68 -34.35
N ARG A 94 15.88 -24.73 -34.08
CA ARG A 94 16.27 -26.14 -34.30
C ARG A 94 15.89 -26.70 -35.66
N ALA A 95 14.98 -26.03 -36.38
CA ALA A 95 14.49 -26.46 -37.70
C ALA A 95 15.22 -25.76 -38.86
N ALA A 96 15.90 -24.65 -38.59
CA ALA A 96 16.66 -23.90 -39.58
C ALA A 96 17.95 -24.63 -39.98
N ALA A 97 18.32 -24.51 -41.25
CA ALA A 97 19.62 -24.91 -41.76
C ALA A 97 20.61 -23.74 -41.66
N TYR A 98 21.83 -24.04 -41.19
CA TYR A 98 22.90 -23.07 -40.99
C TYR A 98 24.10 -23.41 -41.87
N ALA A 99 24.57 -22.45 -42.66
CA ALA A 99 25.76 -22.62 -43.50
C ALA A 99 26.66 -21.38 -43.47
N LEU A 100 27.97 -21.56 -43.38
CA LEU A 100 28.94 -20.46 -43.38
C LEU A 100 29.56 -20.29 -44.76
N GLU A 101 29.70 -19.04 -45.23
CA GLU A 101 30.41 -18.75 -46.48
C GLU A 101 31.91 -19.09 -46.37
N LYS A 102 32.51 -18.83 -45.21
CA LYS A 102 33.91 -19.18 -44.90
C LYS A 102 34.00 -19.90 -43.55
N THR A 103 34.33 -21.19 -43.59
CA THR A 103 34.49 -22.05 -42.39
C THR A 103 35.84 -21.88 -41.69
N GLY A 104 36.81 -21.23 -42.33
CA GLY A 104 38.11 -20.91 -41.72
C GLY A 104 38.08 -19.75 -40.71
N VAL A 105 36.97 -19.00 -40.66
CA VAL A 105 36.81 -17.82 -39.77
C VAL A 105 36.01 -18.17 -38.52
N ALA A 106 34.91 -18.90 -38.70
CA ALA A 106 34.02 -19.37 -37.63
C ALA A 106 33.54 -20.79 -37.92
N ARG A 107 33.03 -21.48 -36.90
CA ARG A 107 32.41 -22.80 -37.00
C ARG A 107 31.09 -22.86 -36.26
N LEU A 108 30.25 -23.83 -36.63
CA LEU A 108 28.94 -24.07 -36.02
C LEU A 108 28.96 -25.34 -35.17
N ASP A 109 28.24 -25.31 -34.05
CA ASP A 109 27.85 -26.44 -33.24
C ASP A 109 26.33 -26.35 -33.01
N GLY A 110 25.55 -26.98 -33.88
CA GLY A 110 24.12 -26.72 -34.00
C GLY A 110 23.83 -25.25 -34.29
N ALA A 111 23.03 -24.61 -33.45
CA ALA A 111 22.71 -23.17 -33.53
C ALA A 111 23.70 -22.27 -32.76
N VAL A 112 24.85 -22.80 -32.31
CA VAL A 112 25.88 -22.04 -31.60
C VAL A 112 27.06 -21.76 -32.54
N LEU A 113 27.39 -20.48 -32.71
CA LEU A 113 28.54 -20.03 -33.47
C LEU A 113 29.77 -19.88 -32.56
N LEU A 114 30.91 -20.38 -33.02
CA LEU A 114 32.19 -20.38 -32.31
C LEU A 114 33.30 -19.84 -33.23
N PRO A 115 34.30 -19.11 -32.70
CA PRO A 115 35.36 -18.54 -33.51
C PRO A 115 36.39 -19.59 -33.94
N VAL A 116 37.09 -19.34 -35.06
CA VAL A 116 38.21 -20.15 -35.55
C VAL A 116 39.44 -19.29 -35.79
N ALA A 117 39.32 -18.20 -36.55
CA ALA A 117 40.41 -17.26 -36.83
C ALA A 117 39.86 -15.86 -37.09
N ASP A 118 40.71 -14.84 -36.88
CA ASP A 118 40.35 -13.44 -37.13
C ASP A 118 39.91 -13.23 -38.59
N GLY A 119 38.84 -12.46 -38.80
CA GLY A 119 38.31 -12.14 -40.12
C GLY A 119 36.80 -11.95 -40.15
N ALA A 120 36.26 -11.76 -41.35
CA ALA A 120 34.83 -11.60 -41.58
C ALA A 120 34.27 -12.73 -42.44
N THR A 121 33.07 -13.18 -42.10
CA THR A 121 32.29 -14.17 -42.84
C THR A 121 30.80 -13.84 -42.74
N ARG A 122 29.95 -14.59 -43.44
CA ARG A 122 28.49 -14.47 -43.30
C ARG A 122 27.91 -15.85 -43.03
N LEU A 123 26.95 -15.87 -42.13
CA LEU A 123 26.11 -17.03 -41.89
C LEU A 123 24.85 -16.93 -42.73
N ILE A 124 24.55 -18.01 -43.42
CA ILE A 124 23.34 -18.23 -44.18
C ILE A 124 22.41 -19.05 -43.30
N VAL A 125 21.29 -18.44 -42.89
CA VAL A 125 20.22 -19.12 -42.15
C VAL A 125 19.05 -19.33 -43.10
N SER A 126 18.65 -20.59 -43.29
CA SER A 126 17.54 -20.96 -44.19
C SER A 126 16.46 -21.71 -43.42
N ALA A 127 15.22 -21.25 -43.51
CA ALA A 127 14.07 -21.92 -42.91
C ALA A 127 12.79 -21.64 -43.69
N GLY A 128 11.98 -22.66 -43.95
CA GLY A 128 10.70 -22.51 -44.65
C GLY A 128 10.81 -22.00 -46.09
N GLY A 129 11.96 -22.19 -46.75
CA GLY A 129 12.25 -21.64 -48.08
C GLY A 129 12.75 -20.18 -48.09
N LEU A 130 12.80 -19.52 -46.92
CA LEU A 130 13.37 -18.19 -46.75
C LEU A 130 14.83 -18.26 -46.34
N ARG A 131 15.60 -17.22 -46.69
CA ARG A 131 17.04 -17.10 -46.40
C ARG A 131 17.35 -15.73 -45.80
N VAL A 132 18.10 -15.72 -44.70
CA VAL A 132 18.66 -14.50 -44.09
C VAL A 132 20.18 -14.63 -43.99
N LEU A 133 20.88 -13.54 -44.29
CA LEU A 133 22.32 -13.44 -44.13
C LEU A 133 22.64 -12.69 -42.84
N VAL A 134 23.43 -13.30 -41.96
CA VAL A 134 23.90 -12.71 -40.70
C VAL A 134 25.39 -12.41 -40.84
N PRO A 135 25.80 -11.13 -40.83
CA PRO A 135 27.20 -10.75 -40.81
C PRO A 135 27.91 -11.26 -39.55
N ILE A 136 29.12 -11.80 -39.72
CA ILE A 136 29.97 -12.29 -38.64
C ILE A 136 31.34 -11.62 -38.73
N GLU A 137 31.78 -11.04 -37.61
CA GLU A 137 33.15 -10.59 -37.40
C GLU A 137 33.80 -11.41 -36.28
N VAL A 138 34.99 -11.93 -36.52
CA VAL A 138 35.82 -12.64 -35.54
C VAL A 138 37.09 -11.83 -35.33
N ALA A 139 37.40 -11.52 -34.08
CA ALA A 139 38.57 -10.71 -33.73
C ALA A 139 39.23 -11.21 -32.43
N ASN A 140 40.49 -10.79 -32.23
CA ASN A 140 41.30 -11.04 -31.05
C ASN A 140 41.55 -12.53 -30.74
N GLN A 141 41.61 -13.41 -31.74
CA GLN A 141 41.87 -14.84 -31.51
C GLN A 141 43.30 -15.13 -31.01
N ALA A 142 44.23 -14.18 -31.15
CA ALA A 142 45.57 -14.28 -30.57
C ALA A 142 45.66 -13.75 -29.12
N LYS A 143 44.64 -13.04 -28.61
CA LYS A 143 44.68 -12.47 -27.26
C LYS A 143 44.20 -13.49 -26.23
N PRO A 144 44.89 -13.64 -25.08
CA PRO A 144 44.35 -14.41 -23.95
C PRO A 144 43.00 -13.86 -23.50
N ASP A 145 42.09 -14.76 -23.15
CA ASP A 145 40.78 -14.44 -22.58
C ASP A 145 40.64 -15.20 -21.25
N PRO A 146 41.28 -14.72 -20.16
CA PRO A 146 41.20 -15.38 -18.86
C PRO A 146 39.79 -15.32 -18.28
N VAL A 147 39.47 -16.25 -17.38
CA VAL A 147 38.18 -16.29 -16.69
C VAL A 147 38.01 -15.04 -15.83
N ARG A 148 36.93 -14.30 -16.07
CA ARG A 148 36.63 -13.07 -15.31
C ARG A 148 35.87 -13.41 -14.03
N PHE A 149 36.35 -12.92 -12.91
CA PHE A 149 35.80 -13.22 -11.60
C PHE A 149 34.34 -12.76 -11.48
N HIS A 150 34.06 -11.48 -11.72
CA HIS A 150 32.72 -10.94 -11.60
C HIS A 150 31.80 -11.47 -12.70
N ALA A 151 32.24 -11.40 -13.96
CA ALA A 151 31.39 -11.73 -15.11
C ALA A 151 31.12 -13.23 -15.30
N GLU A 152 31.98 -14.12 -14.78
CA GLU A 152 31.85 -15.56 -15.03
C GLU A 152 31.79 -16.37 -13.73
N VAL A 153 32.77 -16.20 -12.82
CA VAL A 153 32.84 -17.00 -11.57
C VAL A 153 31.61 -16.79 -10.71
N LEU A 154 31.26 -15.53 -10.44
CA LEU A 154 30.09 -15.23 -9.63
C LEU A 154 28.78 -15.63 -10.31
N ALA A 155 28.69 -15.47 -11.64
CA ALA A 155 27.52 -15.90 -12.41
C ALA A 155 27.31 -17.42 -12.32
N VAL A 156 28.37 -18.24 -12.45
CA VAL A 156 28.24 -19.70 -12.33
C VAL A 156 27.95 -20.16 -10.91
N LEU A 157 28.45 -19.47 -9.88
CA LEU A 157 28.07 -19.74 -8.49
C LEU A 157 26.58 -19.46 -8.25
N THR A 158 26.05 -18.38 -8.83
CA THR A 158 24.60 -18.10 -8.82
C THR A 158 23.80 -19.14 -9.57
N ARG A 159 24.28 -19.57 -10.75
CA ARG A 159 23.63 -20.63 -11.53
C ARG A 159 23.49 -21.95 -10.79
N GLN A 160 24.51 -22.32 -10.01
CA GLN A 160 24.46 -23.53 -9.18
C GLN A 160 23.74 -23.32 -7.83
N GLY A 161 23.27 -22.10 -7.54
CA GLY A 161 22.58 -21.74 -6.29
C GLY A 161 23.51 -21.68 -5.07
N CYS A 162 24.83 -21.58 -5.27
CA CYS A 162 25.82 -21.57 -4.18
C CYS A 162 25.73 -20.29 -3.33
N ASN A 163 25.41 -19.16 -3.94
CA ASN A 163 25.23 -17.86 -3.26
C ASN A 163 23.75 -17.46 -3.11
N ALA A 164 22.83 -18.43 -3.13
CA ALA A 164 21.44 -18.21 -2.78
C ALA A 164 21.25 -18.09 -1.25
N GLY A 165 20.17 -17.45 -0.80
CA GLY A 165 19.86 -17.27 0.62
C GLY A 165 19.67 -18.58 1.41
N SER A 166 19.37 -19.69 0.73
CA SER A 166 19.31 -21.02 1.35
C SER A 166 20.69 -21.69 1.54
N CYS A 167 21.76 -21.09 1.00
CA CYS A 167 23.12 -21.62 1.01
C CYS A 167 24.10 -20.57 1.54
N HIS A 168 25.24 -20.34 0.88
CA HIS A 168 26.26 -19.41 1.36
C HIS A 168 25.86 -17.94 1.22
N GLY A 169 24.78 -17.63 0.50
CA GLY A 169 24.19 -16.29 0.41
C GLY A 169 23.29 -15.90 1.60
N ALA A 170 23.17 -16.76 2.62
CA ALA A 170 22.49 -16.41 3.87
C ALA A 170 23.23 -15.28 4.60
N PRO A 171 22.56 -14.45 5.43
CA PRO A 171 23.21 -13.33 6.13
C PRO A 171 24.47 -13.71 6.93
N GLU A 172 24.45 -14.84 7.63
CA GLU A 172 25.61 -15.37 8.37
C GLU A 172 26.47 -16.36 7.55
N GLY A 173 26.10 -16.61 6.29
CA GLY A 173 26.62 -17.70 5.49
C GLY A 173 26.29 -19.09 6.07
N LYS A 174 27.07 -20.10 5.67
CA LYS A 174 26.95 -21.49 6.18
C LYS A 174 28.33 -22.08 6.42
N GLY A 175 28.53 -22.68 7.59
CA GLY A 175 29.76 -23.40 7.94
C GLY A 175 31.03 -22.55 7.85
N GLY A 176 30.97 -21.29 8.30
CA GLY A 176 32.08 -20.34 8.24
C GLY A 176 32.44 -19.88 6.82
N PHE A 177 31.54 -20.07 5.85
CA PHE A 177 31.67 -19.59 4.48
C PHE A 177 30.44 -18.78 4.09
N ALA A 178 30.64 -17.49 3.81
CA ALA A 178 29.60 -16.55 3.43
C ALA A 178 29.93 -15.94 2.07
N LEU A 179 28.93 -15.85 1.20
CA LEU A 179 28.97 -15.11 -0.04
C LEU A 179 27.88 -14.05 0.01
N SER A 180 28.04 -12.98 -0.74
CA SER A 180 26.98 -12.02 -0.99
C SER A 180 25.82 -12.71 -1.71
N MET A 181 24.59 -12.33 -1.37
CA MET A 181 23.41 -12.90 -2.00
C MET A 181 23.40 -12.58 -3.50
N LEU A 182 23.32 -13.62 -4.34
CA LEU A 182 23.24 -13.48 -5.81
C LEU A 182 24.33 -12.58 -6.41
N ALA A 183 25.55 -12.62 -5.85
CA ALA A 183 26.73 -11.88 -6.34
C ALA A 183 26.65 -10.35 -6.19
N TYR A 184 25.82 -9.85 -5.28
CA TYR A 184 25.61 -8.42 -5.05
C TYR A 184 26.88 -7.64 -4.66
N ALA A 185 27.83 -8.24 -3.93
CA ALA A 185 29.03 -7.57 -3.44
C ALA A 185 30.32 -8.31 -3.85
N PRO A 186 30.76 -8.15 -5.13
CA PRO A 186 31.88 -8.91 -5.69
C PRO A 186 33.19 -8.81 -4.89
N ARG A 187 33.47 -7.65 -4.28
CA ARG A 187 34.68 -7.47 -3.44
C ARG A 187 34.65 -8.37 -2.20
N ILE A 188 33.49 -8.49 -1.54
CA ILE A 188 33.32 -9.35 -0.35
C ILE A 188 33.39 -10.81 -0.78
N ASP A 189 32.80 -11.16 -1.92
CA ASP A 189 32.88 -12.51 -2.49
C ASP A 189 34.31 -12.92 -2.80
N ALA A 190 35.10 -12.02 -3.40
CA ALA A 190 36.51 -12.27 -3.71
C ALA A 190 37.29 -12.59 -2.44
N GLU A 191 37.15 -11.76 -1.39
CA GLU A 191 37.80 -11.98 -0.10
C GLU A 191 37.43 -13.34 0.50
N SER A 192 36.13 -13.68 0.50
CA SER A 192 35.63 -14.93 1.06
C SER A 192 36.07 -16.17 0.28
N LEU A 193 36.13 -16.08 -1.06
CA LEU A 193 36.53 -17.18 -1.93
C LEU A 193 38.04 -17.42 -1.92
N ILE A 194 38.83 -16.35 -1.98
CA ILE A 194 40.28 -16.39 -2.19
C ILE A 194 41.01 -16.49 -0.85
N HIS A 195 40.67 -15.64 0.11
CA HIS A 195 41.39 -15.50 1.38
C HIS A 195 40.66 -16.16 2.56
N GLY A 196 39.33 -16.34 2.44
CA GLY A 196 38.48 -16.90 3.47
C GLY A 196 38.94 -18.26 4.00
N GLY A 197 38.85 -18.43 5.32
CA GLY A 197 39.23 -19.64 6.07
C GLY A 197 40.64 -20.15 5.79
N GLN A 198 41.60 -19.20 5.82
CA GLN A 198 43.03 -19.41 5.67
C GLN A 198 43.44 -19.90 4.26
N GLY A 199 42.75 -19.43 3.21
CA GLY A 199 43.08 -19.78 1.81
C GLY A 199 42.73 -21.20 1.37
N ARG A 200 42.22 -22.07 2.26
CA ARG A 200 41.95 -23.50 1.98
C ARG A 200 40.83 -23.78 0.96
N ARG A 201 40.20 -22.75 0.40
CA ARG A 201 39.06 -22.87 -0.52
C ARG A 201 39.50 -23.09 -1.97
N VAL A 202 40.63 -22.49 -2.33
CA VAL A 202 41.22 -22.54 -3.67
C VAL A 202 42.66 -23.07 -3.57
N GLU A 203 43.02 -23.98 -4.47
CA GLU A 203 44.37 -24.53 -4.62
C GLU A 203 44.81 -24.31 -6.07
N PRO A 204 45.48 -23.19 -6.37
CA PRO A 204 45.82 -22.83 -7.75
C PRO A 204 46.79 -23.79 -8.45
N LEU A 205 47.66 -24.47 -7.70
CA LEU A 205 48.63 -25.42 -8.28
C LEU A 205 47.96 -26.74 -8.69
N GLU A 206 46.96 -27.17 -7.91
CA GLU A 206 46.14 -28.34 -8.18
C GLU A 206 44.64 -27.96 -8.11
N PRO A 207 44.08 -27.28 -9.14
CA PRO A 207 42.73 -26.71 -9.09
C PRO A 207 41.64 -27.71 -8.68
N ILE A 208 41.78 -28.97 -9.12
CA ILE A 208 40.84 -30.06 -8.85
C ILE A 208 40.76 -30.37 -7.35
N ASP A 209 41.82 -30.07 -6.59
CA ASP A 209 41.88 -30.31 -5.15
C ASP A 209 41.22 -29.24 -4.28
N SER A 210 40.81 -28.12 -4.89
CA SER A 210 40.11 -27.02 -4.24
C SER A 210 38.81 -27.47 -3.57
N LEU A 211 38.58 -27.06 -2.32
CA LEU A 211 37.31 -27.29 -1.62
C LEU A 211 36.12 -26.67 -2.37
N LEU A 212 36.36 -25.58 -3.11
CA LEU A 212 35.35 -24.92 -3.96
C LEU A 212 34.81 -25.84 -5.07
N LEU A 213 35.57 -26.85 -5.52
CA LEU A 213 35.12 -27.87 -6.47
C LEU A 213 34.69 -29.17 -5.77
N LYS A 214 35.48 -29.66 -4.81
CA LYS A 214 35.24 -30.96 -4.14
C LYS A 214 33.91 -31.02 -3.41
N LYS A 215 33.55 -29.97 -2.66
CA LYS A 215 32.29 -29.91 -1.89
C LYS A 215 31.05 -30.00 -2.77
N PRO A 216 30.85 -29.11 -3.76
CA PRO A 216 29.65 -29.17 -4.59
C PRO A 216 29.62 -30.39 -5.54
N LEU A 217 30.76 -31.04 -5.81
CA LEU A 217 30.82 -32.34 -6.49
C LEU A 217 30.46 -33.54 -5.59
N LEU A 218 30.28 -33.33 -4.28
CA LEU A 218 30.15 -34.39 -3.26
C LEU A 218 31.36 -35.34 -3.18
N GLN A 219 32.56 -34.86 -3.51
CA GLN A 219 33.80 -35.62 -3.27
C GLN A 219 34.26 -35.53 -1.81
N VAL A 220 33.78 -34.52 -1.10
CA VAL A 220 33.85 -34.40 0.36
C VAL A 220 32.47 -34.00 0.88
N THR A 221 32.20 -34.24 2.16
CA THR A 221 30.91 -33.95 2.77
C THR A 221 30.51 -32.48 2.58
N HIS A 222 29.32 -32.28 2.00
CA HIS A 222 28.74 -30.97 1.78
C HIS A 222 27.28 -30.98 2.19
N VAL A 223 26.95 -30.23 3.26
CA VAL A 223 25.58 -30.14 3.79
C VAL A 223 24.60 -29.61 2.75
N GLY A 224 25.06 -28.73 1.85
CA GLY A 224 24.26 -28.24 0.73
C GLY A 224 23.99 -29.28 -0.37
N GLY A 225 24.50 -30.50 -0.25
CA GLY A 225 24.33 -31.57 -1.24
C GLY A 225 25.12 -31.36 -2.52
N LYS A 226 24.79 -32.14 -3.56
CA LYS A 226 25.42 -32.01 -4.88
C LYS A 226 24.93 -30.74 -5.57
N LYS A 227 25.87 -29.86 -5.93
CA LYS A 227 25.60 -28.61 -6.65
C LYS A 227 26.36 -28.50 -7.97
N LEU A 228 27.27 -29.43 -8.26
CA LEU A 228 28.11 -29.39 -9.45
C LEU A 228 28.30 -30.78 -10.06
N ARG A 229 28.44 -30.84 -11.38
CA ARG A 229 28.88 -32.00 -12.16
C ARG A 229 30.07 -31.59 -13.03
N LYS A 230 30.95 -32.55 -13.34
CA LYS A 230 32.11 -32.30 -14.21
C LYS A 230 31.74 -31.86 -15.63
N THR A 231 30.52 -32.18 -16.08
CA THR A 231 29.98 -31.79 -17.38
C THR A 231 29.34 -30.40 -17.39
N ASP A 232 29.16 -29.76 -16.23
CA ASP A 232 28.58 -28.42 -16.16
C ASP A 232 29.62 -27.37 -16.58
N ILE A 233 29.19 -26.34 -17.32
CA ILE A 233 30.06 -25.21 -17.67
C ILE A 233 30.60 -24.49 -16.42
N ALA A 234 29.82 -24.49 -15.34
CA ALA A 234 30.23 -23.97 -14.05
C ALA A 234 31.51 -24.66 -13.52
N TYR A 235 31.68 -25.96 -13.78
CA TYR A 235 32.86 -26.68 -13.33
C TYR A 235 34.11 -26.23 -14.09
N SER A 236 34.03 -26.11 -15.42
CA SER A 236 35.16 -25.62 -16.22
C SER A 236 35.52 -24.17 -15.85
N VAL A 237 34.53 -23.28 -15.72
CA VAL A 237 34.76 -21.87 -15.35
C VAL A 237 35.48 -21.76 -14.00
N LEU A 238 35.00 -22.48 -12.98
CA LEU A 238 35.62 -22.45 -11.65
C LEU A 238 37.01 -23.07 -11.65
N ARG A 239 37.19 -24.22 -12.31
CA ARG A 239 38.50 -24.89 -12.42
C ARG A 239 39.53 -24.01 -13.12
N ASP A 240 39.15 -23.42 -14.25
CA ASP A 240 40.04 -22.62 -15.07
C ASP A 240 40.42 -21.33 -14.35
N TRP A 241 39.46 -20.64 -13.71
CA TRP A 241 39.75 -19.48 -12.85
C TRP A 241 40.72 -19.80 -11.71
N ILE A 242 40.56 -20.95 -11.05
CA ILE A 242 41.47 -21.38 -9.98
C ILE A 242 42.87 -21.64 -10.56
N GLY A 243 42.98 -22.35 -11.68
CA GLY A 243 44.24 -22.63 -12.36
C GLY A 243 44.94 -21.39 -12.92
N GLU A 244 44.18 -20.33 -13.22
CA GLU A 244 44.70 -19.01 -13.60
C GLU A 244 45.16 -18.17 -12.39
N GLY A 245 45.10 -18.73 -11.17
CA GLY A 245 45.59 -18.11 -9.94
C GLY A 245 44.50 -17.55 -9.03
N ALA A 246 43.22 -17.85 -9.27
CA ALA A 246 42.08 -17.44 -8.45
C ALA A 246 42.06 -15.92 -8.13
N ARG A 247 42.24 -15.08 -9.16
CA ARG A 247 42.39 -13.62 -8.98
C ARG A 247 41.05 -12.89 -9.11
N PRO A 248 40.83 -11.78 -8.38
CA PRO A 248 39.71 -10.89 -8.66
C PRO A 248 39.94 -10.17 -9.99
N ASP A 249 38.88 -9.57 -10.53
CA ASP A 249 38.99 -8.72 -11.71
C ASP A 249 39.80 -7.45 -11.39
N ALA A 250 40.48 -6.91 -12.41
CA ALA A 250 41.16 -5.62 -12.28
C ALA A 250 40.14 -4.51 -11.97
N ALA A 251 40.57 -3.45 -11.26
CA ALA A 251 39.69 -2.36 -10.84
C ALA A 251 38.99 -1.62 -12.01
N ASN A 252 39.59 -1.65 -13.20
CA ASN A 252 39.08 -1.06 -14.44
C ASN A 252 38.46 -2.09 -15.39
N ALA A 253 38.21 -3.33 -14.94
CA ALA A 253 37.63 -4.37 -15.78
C ALA A 253 36.21 -3.97 -16.24
N ALA A 254 35.89 -4.31 -17.49
CA ALA A 254 34.58 -4.05 -18.06
C ALA A 254 33.49 -4.81 -17.28
N THR A 255 32.52 -4.06 -16.77
CA THR A 255 31.33 -4.57 -16.08
C THR A 255 30.15 -4.72 -17.03
N CYS A 256 29.25 -5.66 -16.73
CA CYS A 256 27.98 -5.78 -17.44
C CYS A 256 27.13 -4.54 -17.16
N ALA A 257 26.59 -3.92 -18.21
CA ALA A 257 25.74 -2.73 -18.14
C ALA A 257 24.26 -3.08 -18.30
N LYS A 258 23.94 -4.13 -19.07
CA LYS A 258 22.58 -4.67 -19.25
C LYS A 258 22.63 -6.07 -19.86
N ILE A 259 21.54 -6.81 -19.72
CA ILE A 259 21.28 -8.00 -20.52
C ILE A 259 20.14 -7.76 -21.51
N VAL A 260 20.17 -8.48 -22.62
CA VAL A 260 19.09 -8.51 -23.62
C VAL A 260 18.72 -9.96 -23.86
N VAL A 261 17.44 -10.26 -23.66
CA VAL A 261 16.89 -11.61 -23.86
C VAL A 261 16.21 -11.67 -25.23
N TYR A 262 16.62 -12.65 -26.03
CA TYR A 262 16.00 -12.94 -27.32
C TYR A 262 15.25 -14.27 -27.28
N PRO A 263 14.11 -14.36 -27.98
CA PRO A 263 13.52 -13.27 -28.75
C PRO A 263 12.70 -12.36 -27.80
N ALA A 264 12.71 -11.05 -28.05
CA ALA A 264 12.12 -10.08 -27.11
C ALA A 264 10.58 -10.09 -27.12
N GLY A 265 9.96 -9.75 -26.00
CA GLY A 265 8.50 -9.61 -25.84
C GLY A 265 7.75 -10.94 -25.63
N SER A 266 6.42 -10.85 -25.54
CA SER A 266 5.56 -12.01 -25.25
C SER A 266 5.56 -13.05 -26.38
N ARG A 267 5.43 -14.33 -26.03
CA ARG A 267 5.39 -15.47 -26.95
C ARG A 267 4.12 -16.29 -26.76
N VAL A 268 3.63 -16.84 -27.86
CA VAL A 268 2.49 -17.75 -27.88
C VAL A 268 2.96 -19.15 -28.29
N LEU A 269 2.70 -20.16 -27.46
CA LEU A 269 3.00 -21.55 -27.75
C LEU A 269 1.68 -22.30 -27.99
N ARG A 270 1.36 -22.62 -29.25
CA ARG A 270 0.19 -23.46 -29.59
C ARG A 270 0.56 -24.93 -29.52
N LEU A 271 -0.12 -25.69 -28.67
CA LEU A 271 0.13 -27.12 -28.51
C LEU A 271 -0.42 -27.95 -29.70
N PRO A 272 0.32 -28.98 -30.17
CA PRO A 272 1.68 -29.33 -29.79
C PRO A 272 2.70 -28.29 -30.31
N SER A 273 3.54 -27.78 -29.42
CA SER A 273 4.57 -26.78 -29.76
C SER A 273 5.95 -27.42 -29.64
N PRO A 274 6.89 -27.13 -30.56
CA PRO A 274 8.28 -27.56 -30.39
C PRO A 274 8.97 -26.87 -29.20
N GLY A 275 8.37 -25.82 -28.63
CA GLY A 275 8.97 -24.96 -27.60
C GLY A 275 9.67 -23.72 -28.19
N GLN A 276 10.16 -22.84 -27.33
CA GLN A 276 10.84 -21.59 -27.69
C GLN A 276 12.26 -21.58 -27.14
N GLN A 277 13.27 -21.43 -28.01
CA GLN A 277 14.64 -21.18 -27.55
C GLN A 277 14.76 -19.72 -27.12
N VAL A 278 15.35 -19.51 -25.95
CA VAL A 278 15.75 -18.19 -25.45
C VAL A 278 17.28 -18.10 -25.43
N SER A 279 17.82 -16.91 -25.74
CA SER A 279 19.24 -16.58 -25.61
C SER A 279 19.43 -15.27 -24.86
N VAL A 280 20.53 -15.12 -24.16
CA VAL A 280 20.82 -14.00 -23.26
C VAL A 280 22.15 -13.38 -23.65
N LEU A 281 22.12 -12.12 -24.11
CA LEU A 281 23.32 -11.37 -24.45
C LEU A 281 23.59 -10.31 -23.38
N ALA A 282 24.77 -10.34 -22.77
CA ALA A 282 25.24 -9.31 -21.86
C ALA A 282 26.04 -8.25 -22.63
N HIS A 283 25.70 -6.97 -22.42
CA HIS A 283 26.41 -5.83 -22.97
C HIS A 283 27.32 -5.23 -21.89
N PHE A 284 28.61 -5.13 -22.17
CA PHE A 284 29.63 -4.64 -21.23
C PHE A 284 29.98 -3.17 -21.48
N SER A 285 30.54 -2.51 -20.46
CA SER A 285 30.91 -1.08 -20.49
C SER A 285 32.01 -0.72 -21.49
N ASP A 286 32.76 -1.71 -21.98
CA ASP A 286 33.76 -1.56 -23.05
C ASP A 286 33.16 -1.76 -24.47
N GLY A 287 31.84 -1.93 -24.57
CA GLY A 287 31.13 -2.18 -25.81
C GLY A 287 31.10 -3.65 -26.23
N GLN A 288 31.78 -4.56 -25.53
CA GLN A 288 31.71 -5.99 -25.84
C GLN A 288 30.31 -6.53 -25.58
N VAL A 289 29.87 -7.45 -26.44
CA VAL A 289 28.64 -8.21 -26.26
C VAL A 289 29.00 -9.68 -26.16
N ARG A 290 28.55 -10.36 -25.10
CA ARG A 290 28.83 -11.78 -24.87
C ARG A 290 27.54 -12.55 -24.69
N ASP A 291 27.45 -13.72 -25.28
CA ASP A 291 26.39 -14.66 -24.96
C ASP A 291 26.64 -15.29 -23.59
N VAL A 292 25.75 -14.98 -22.65
CA VAL A 292 25.77 -15.48 -21.28
C VAL A 292 24.69 -16.53 -21.03
N THR A 293 23.95 -16.97 -22.05
CA THR A 293 22.92 -18.04 -21.95
C THR A 293 23.40 -19.25 -21.14
N PRO A 294 24.62 -19.79 -21.35
CA PRO A 294 25.07 -20.97 -20.62
C PRO A 294 25.31 -20.76 -19.13
N ILE A 295 25.53 -19.51 -18.70
CA ILE A 295 25.87 -19.13 -17.32
C ILE A 295 24.79 -18.26 -16.64
N ALA A 296 23.74 -17.88 -17.38
CA ALA A 296 22.53 -17.29 -16.84
C ALA A 296 21.69 -18.32 -16.08
N THR A 297 20.73 -17.88 -15.28
CA THR A 297 19.76 -18.75 -14.62
C THR A 297 18.37 -18.51 -15.22
N PHE A 298 17.59 -19.58 -15.33
CA PHE A 298 16.24 -19.56 -15.89
C PHE A 298 15.26 -20.12 -14.87
N ALA A 299 14.11 -19.48 -14.71
CA ALA A 299 13.03 -19.96 -13.84
C ALA A 299 11.67 -19.67 -14.49
N SER A 300 10.73 -20.62 -14.37
CA SER A 300 9.34 -20.41 -14.77
C SER A 300 8.50 -20.07 -13.55
N THR A 301 7.62 -19.08 -13.68
CA THR A 301 6.71 -18.66 -12.59
C THR A 301 5.54 -19.63 -12.41
N ASN A 302 5.18 -20.37 -13.47
CA ASN A 302 4.21 -21.46 -13.41
C ASN A 302 4.70 -22.68 -14.20
N GLN A 303 5.30 -23.62 -13.49
CA GLN A 303 5.87 -24.84 -14.07
C GLN A 303 4.83 -25.82 -14.62
N GLU A 304 3.56 -25.71 -14.24
CA GLU A 304 2.49 -26.52 -14.81
C GLU A 304 2.10 -26.05 -16.21
N VAL A 305 2.28 -24.75 -16.50
CA VAL A 305 1.95 -24.13 -17.79
C VAL A 305 3.13 -24.23 -18.75
N ALA A 306 4.32 -23.82 -18.30
CA ALA A 306 5.52 -23.88 -19.12
C ALA A 306 6.76 -24.15 -18.25
N THR A 307 7.70 -24.93 -18.75
CA THR A 307 9.00 -25.17 -18.11
C THR A 307 10.12 -24.55 -18.93
N VAL A 308 11.27 -24.32 -18.31
CA VAL A 308 12.48 -23.87 -18.97
C VAL A 308 13.67 -24.68 -18.48
N ASP A 309 14.51 -25.14 -19.41
CA ASP A 309 15.72 -25.88 -19.07
C ASP A 309 16.95 -24.97 -18.94
N GLY A 310 18.08 -25.55 -18.49
CA GLY A 310 19.33 -24.80 -18.31
C GLY A 310 19.96 -24.26 -19.60
N SER A 311 19.47 -24.66 -20.78
CA SER A 311 19.90 -24.15 -22.08
C SER A 311 19.04 -22.97 -22.58
N GLY A 312 17.99 -22.61 -21.83
CA GLY A 312 17.02 -21.59 -22.20
C GLY A 312 15.92 -22.10 -23.13
N LEU A 313 15.71 -23.42 -23.25
CA LEU A 313 14.59 -23.95 -24.02
C LEU A 313 13.32 -23.96 -23.16
N VAL A 314 12.31 -23.20 -23.59
CA VAL A 314 11.00 -23.11 -22.94
C VAL A 314 10.04 -24.10 -23.59
N THR A 315 9.39 -24.93 -22.80
CA THR A 315 8.41 -25.94 -23.27
C THR A 315 7.05 -25.64 -22.67
N GLY A 316 6.04 -25.44 -23.53
CA GLY A 316 4.64 -25.33 -23.09
C GLY A 316 4.07 -26.71 -22.77
N LEU A 317 3.36 -26.83 -21.66
CA LEU A 317 2.80 -28.09 -21.16
C LEU A 317 1.28 -28.14 -21.23
N ARG A 318 0.62 -27.06 -20.81
CA ARG A 318 -0.85 -26.96 -20.82
C ARG A 318 -1.29 -25.52 -21.00
N ARG A 319 -2.54 -25.32 -21.41
CA ARG A 319 -3.13 -23.98 -21.58
C ARG A 319 -2.97 -23.10 -20.34
N GLY A 320 -2.42 -21.91 -20.51
CA GLY A 320 -2.25 -20.95 -19.41
C GLY A 320 -1.26 -19.82 -19.71
N LEU A 321 -0.91 -19.06 -18.68
CA LEU A 321 0.08 -17.99 -18.72
C LEU A 321 1.25 -18.32 -17.79
N SER A 322 2.47 -18.05 -18.23
CA SER A 322 3.68 -18.16 -17.41
C SER A 322 4.70 -17.09 -17.82
N ALA A 323 5.57 -16.69 -16.91
CA ALA A 323 6.76 -15.89 -17.23
C ALA A 323 8.01 -16.74 -17.05
N VAL A 324 8.98 -16.57 -17.94
CA VAL A 324 10.32 -17.12 -17.79
C VAL A 324 11.25 -15.99 -17.38
N THR A 325 11.70 -16.04 -16.14
CA THR A 325 12.69 -15.13 -15.58
C THR A 325 14.09 -15.59 -15.98
N VAL A 326 14.89 -14.65 -16.45
CA VAL A 326 16.30 -14.81 -16.80
C VAL A 326 17.12 -13.93 -15.88
N ARG A 327 18.13 -14.51 -15.23
CA ARG A 327 19.08 -13.76 -14.41
C ARG A 327 20.51 -13.96 -14.89
N TYR A 328 21.26 -12.87 -14.91
CA TYR A 328 22.71 -12.88 -15.02
C TYR A 328 23.27 -11.84 -14.05
N LEU A 329 23.98 -12.30 -13.02
CA LEU A 329 24.40 -11.47 -11.90
C LEU A 329 23.20 -10.77 -11.25
N ASP A 330 23.26 -9.45 -11.11
CA ASP A 330 22.23 -8.58 -10.59
C ASP A 330 21.13 -8.23 -11.60
N PHE A 331 21.34 -8.50 -12.90
CA PHE A 331 20.35 -8.20 -13.94
C PHE A 331 19.26 -9.28 -14.03
N VAL A 332 18.00 -8.84 -14.11
CA VAL A 332 16.82 -9.69 -14.26
C VAL A 332 15.98 -9.21 -15.43
N GLU A 333 15.61 -10.14 -16.30
CA GLU A 333 14.66 -9.91 -17.39
C GLU A 333 13.62 -11.03 -17.41
N SER A 334 12.41 -10.74 -17.90
CA SER A 334 11.34 -11.73 -18.00
C SER A 334 10.75 -11.77 -19.40
N VAL A 335 10.50 -12.99 -19.90
CA VAL A 335 9.79 -13.23 -21.16
C VAL A 335 8.44 -13.89 -20.86
N TYR A 336 7.36 -13.32 -21.36
CA TYR A 336 6.01 -13.81 -21.08
C TYR A 336 5.57 -14.84 -22.11
N PHE A 337 4.95 -15.92 -21.64
CA PHE A 337 4.47 -17.03 -22.46
C PHE A 337 2.97 -17.24 -22.24
N THR A 338 2.22 -17.22 -23.33
CA THR A 338 0.84 -17.74 -23.39
C THR A 338 0.88 -19.10 -24.05
N VAL A 339 0.45 -20.14 -23.35
CA VAL A 339 0.31 -21.48 -23.92
C VAL A 339 -1.15 -21.66 -24.32
N GLU A 340 -1.36 -21.92 -25.60
CA GLU A 340 -2.67 -22.15 -26.21
C GLU A 340 -2.82 -23.63 -26.54
N GLU A 341 -4.04 -24.13 -26.39
CA GLU A 341 -4.39 -25.52 -26.68
C GLU A 341 -5.79 -25.53 -27.28
N GLN A 342 -6.04 -26.43 -28.23
CA GLN A 342 -7.38 -26.62 -28.78
C GLN A 342 -8.28 -27.29 -27.75
N VAL A 343 -9.42 -26.66 -27.47
CA VAL A 343 -10.40 -27.11 -26.49
C VAL A 343 -11.57 -27.72 -27.23
N ALA A 344 -11.76 -29.02 -27.06
CA ALA A 344 -12.90 -29.72 -27.65
C ALA A 344 -14.22 -29.08 -27.20
N GLY A 345 -15.10 -28.78 -28.17
CA GLY A 345 -16.42 -28.19 -27.92
C GLY A 345 -16.41 -26.68 -27.63
N PHE A 346 -15.27 -25.99 -27.69
CA PHE A 346 -15.26 -24.53 -27.62
C PHE A 346 -15.88 -23.90 -28.87
N VAL A 347 -16.88 -23.04 -28.66
CA VAL A 347 -17.50 -22.22 -29.70
C VAL A 347 -17.55 -20.78 -29.21
N TRP A 348 -17.06 -19.86 -30.04
CA TRP A 348 -17.14 -18.44 -29.75
C TRP A 348 -18.45 -17.85 -30.27
N ASN A 349 -19.43 -17.67 -29.38
CA ASN A 349 -20.79 -17.22 -29.73
C ASN A 349 -20.93 -15.70 -29.88
N ASN A 350 -19.84 -14.96 -30.11
CA ASN A 350 -19.82 -13.50 -30.24
C ASN A 350 -20.64 -12.77 -29.14
N PRO A 351 -20.27 -12.94 -27.85
CA PRO A 351 -20.93 -12.25 -26.74
C PRO A 351 -20.89 -10.72 -26.95
N PRO A 352 -21.92 -9.99 -26.49
CA PRO A 352 -22.01 -8.55 -26.71
C PRO A 352 -20.86 -7.81 -26.01
N GLU A 353 -20.33 -6.81 -26.70
CA GLU A 353 -19.28 -5.91 -26.20
C GLU A 353 -19.89 -4.52 -25.97
N ARG A 354 -19.78 -3.98 -24.75
CA ARG A 354 -20.32 -2.66 -24.41
C ARG A 354 -19.27 -1.56 -24.52
N ASN A 355 -18.01 -1.87 -24.23
CA ASN A 355 -16.90 -0.93 -24.33
C ASN A 355 -15.57 -1.64 -24.60
N ARG A 356 -14.47 -0.86 -24.56
CA ARG A 356 -13.12 -1.34 -24.85
C ARG A 356 -12.61 -2.40 -23.86
N ILE A 357 -13.11 -2.40 -22.62
CA ILE A 357 -12.78 -3.45 -21.64
C ILE A 357 -13.23 -4.81 -22.18
N ASP A 358 -14.48 -4.88 -22.68
CA ASP A 358 -15.03 -6.14 -23.18
C ASP A 358 -14.25 -6.66 -24.39
N GLN A 359 -13.86 -5.77 -25.31
CA GLN A 359 -13.02 -6.14 -26.46
C GLN A 359 -11.71 -6.81 -26.02
N LEU A 360 -11.02 -6.22 -25.03
CA LEU A 360 -9.72 -6.71 -24.55
C LEU A 360 -9.85 -8.00 -23.72
N VAL A 361 -10.90 -8.09 -22.90
CA VAL A 361 -11.21 -9.32 -22.14
C VAL A 361 -11.63 -10.44 -23.09
N HIS A 362 -12.52 -10.17 -24.05
CA HIS A 362 -12.97 -11.15 -25.04
C HIS A 362 -11.85 -11.60 -25.96
N ALA A 363 -10.96 -10.71 -26.38
CA ALA A 363 -9.78 -11.11 -27.15
C ALA A 363 -8.96 -12.15 -26.39
N LYS A 364 -8.72 -11.93 -25.08
CA LYS A 364 -7.98 -12.87 -24.24
C LYS A 364 -8.75 -14.17 -24.00
N LEU A 365 -10.04 -14.10 -23.71
CA LEU A 365 -10.89 -15.28 -23.53
C LEU A 365 -10.98 -16.14 -24.80
N ARG A 366 -11.10 -15.51 -25.97
CA ARG A 366 -11.10 -16.18 -27.27
C ARG A 366 -9.75 -16.84 -27.55
N GLN A 367 -8.64 -16.14 -27.27
CA GLN A 367 -7.28 -16.70 -27.36
C GLN A 367 -7.13 -17.96 -26.50
N MET A 368 -7.63 -17.90 -25.27
CA MET A 368 -7.55 -18.99 -24.30
C MET A 368 -8.69 -20.02 -24.43
N GLN A 369 -9.54 -19.89 -25.45
CA GLN A 369 -10.69 -20.76 -25.69
C GLN A 369 -11.57 -20.97 -24.44
N VAL A 370 -11.81 -19.88 -23.69
CA VAL A 370 -12.68 -19.85 -22.51
C VAL A 370 -13.93 -19.05 -22.87
N PRO A 371 -15.13 -19.65 -22.89
CA PRO A 371 -16.35 -18.90 -23.17
C PRO A 371 -16.71 -18.02 -21.95
N PRO A 372 -17.11 -16.75 -22.13
CA PRO A 372 -17.63 -15.96 -21.03
C PRO A 372 -19.02 -16.45 -20.61
N SER A 373 -19.31 -16.34 -19.31
CA SER A 373 -20.66 -16.53 -18.78
C SER A 373 -21.60 -15.43 -19.28
N PRO A 374 -22.91 -15.73 -19.41
CA PRO A 374 -23.89 -14.75 -19.85
C PRO A 374 -24.00 -13.58 -18.85
N PRO A 375 -24.61 -12.44 -19.25
CA PRO A 375 -24.94 -11.37 -18.33
C PRO A 375 -25.77 -11.86 -17.14
N CYS A 376 -25.57 -11.25 -15.97
CA CYS A 376 -26.44 -11.47 -14.81
C CYS A 376 -27.80 -10.79 -15.01
N ASP A 377 -28.82 -11.30 -14.30
CA ASP A 377 -30.13 -10.68 -14.27
C ASP A 377 -30.11 -9.33 -13.52
N ASP A 378 -31.22 -8.60 -13.61
CA ASP A 378 -31.33 -7.27 -13.04
C ASP A 378 -31.29 -7.26 -11.51
N ALA A 379 -31.75 -8.30 -10.83
CA ALA A 379 -31.72 -8.37 -9.38
C ALA A 379 -30.28 -8.58 -8.87
N THR A 380 -29.55 -9.52 -9.49
CA THR A 380 -28.13 -9.71 -9.22
C THR A 380 -27.34 -8.43 -9.52
N PHE A 381 -27.58 -7.79 -10.67
CA PHE A 381 -26.91 -6.53 -11.01
C PHE A 381 -27.19 -5.45 -9.97
N LEU A 382 -28.46 -5.23 -9.62
CA LEU A 382 -28.89 -4.22 -8.64
C LEU A 382 -28.21 -4.43 -7.29
N ARG A 383 -28.23 -5.66 -6.77
CA ARG A 383 -27.58 -6.00 -5.50
C ARG A 383 -26.08 -5.72 -5.56
N ARG A 384 -25.42 -6.23 -6.61
CA ARG A 384 -23.97 -6.14 -6.78
C ARG A 384 -23.50 -4.69 -6.88
N ILE A 385 -24.15 -3.88 -7.71
CA ILE A 385 -23.71 -2.50 -7.96
C ILE A 385 -23.91 -1.61 -6.73
N HIS A 386 -24.99 -1.81 -5.97
CA HIS A 386 -25.22 -1.12 -4.71
C HIS A 386 -24.11 -1.46 -3.69
N LEU A 387 -23.85 -2.74 -3.46
CA LEU A 387 -22.80 -3.17 -2.54
C LEU A 387 -21.41 -2.68 -2.97
N ASP A 388 -21.10 -2.69 -4.26
CA ASP A 388 -19.79 -2.29 -4.78
C ASP A 388 -19.54 -0.79 -4.73
N LEU A 389 -20.56 0.01 -5.04
CA LEU A 389 -20.42 1.45 -5.12
C LEU A 389 -20.66 2.12 -3.76
N THR A 390 -21.65 1.68 -2.98
CA THR A 390 -22.05 2.37 -1.75
C THR A 390 -21.85 1.56 -0.48
N GLY A 391 -21.60 0.25 -0.59
CA GLY A 391 -21.49 -0.65 0.57
C GLY A 391 -22.84 -1.03 1.20
N LEU A 392 -23.94 -0.50 0.68
CA LEU A 392 -25.29 -0.68 1.24
C LEU A 392 -26.18 -1.44 0.26
N LEU A 393 -27.29 -2.01 0.75
CA LEU A 393 -28.35 -2.57 -0.09
C LEU A 393 -29.31 -1.46 -0.56
N PRO A 394 -29.99 -1.60 -1.71
CA PRO A 394 -31.13 -0.75 -2.06
C PRO A 394 -32.28 -0.97 -1.07
N THR A 395 -33.14 0.04 -0.95
CA THR A 395 -34.45 -0.13 -0.28
C THR A 395 -35.37 -1.05 -1.08
N ALA A 396 -36.37 -1.64 -0.42
CA ALA A 396 -37.39 -2.45 -1.10
C ALA A 396 -38.15 -1.66 -2.18
N VAL A 397 -38.39 -0.36 -1.93
CA VAL A 397 -39.03 0.55 -2.90
C VAL A 397 -38.15 0.75 -4.14
N GLN A 398 -36.86 1.06 -3.95
CA GLN A 398 -35.90 1.19 -5.06
C GLN A 398 -35.76 -0.12 -5.84
N ALA A 399 -35.67 -1.26 -5.16
CA ALA A 399 -35.58 -2.57 -5.80
C ALA A 399 -36.83 -2.87 -6.64
N ARG A 400 -38.03 -2.64 -6.09
CA ARG A 400 -39.29 -2.84 -6.82
C ARG A 400 -39.37 -1.94 -8.05
N ALA A 401 -39.01 -0.67 -7.91
CA ALA A 401 -38.99 0.29 -9.03
C ALA A 401 -38.01 -0.15 -10.14
N PHE A 402 -36.78 -0.52 -9.78
CA PHE A 402 -35.76 -0.94 -10.74
C PHE A 402 -36.10 -2.24 -11.48
N LEU A 403 -36.71 -3.21 -10.78
CA LEU A 403 -37.13 -4.49 -11.38
C LEU A 403 -38.35 -4.32 -12.30
N ALA A 404 -39.22 -3.35 -12.00
CA ALA A 404 -40.36 -2.99 -12.83
C ALA A 404 -39.94 -2.24 -14.10
N ASP A 405 -38.91 -1.40 -14.03
CA ASP A 405 -38.39 -0.62 -15.16
C ASP A 405 -37.87 -1.52 -16.29
N LYS A 406 -38.31 -1.26 -17.53
CA LYS A 406 -37.90 -1.97 -18.75
C LYS A 406 -37.02 -1.11 -19.67
N GLY A 407 -36.62 0.09 -19.25
CA GLY A 407 -35.77 0.97 -20.02
C GLY A 407 -34.38 0.38 -20.27
N ALA A 408 -33.90 0.47 -21.52
CA ALA A 408 -32.60 -0.09 -21.91
C ALA A 408 -31.40 0.58 -21.21
N GLY A 409 -31.56 1.84 -20.74
CA GLY A 409 -30.51 2.62 -20.07
C GLY A 409 -30.56 2.60 -18.53
N LYS A 410 -31.45 1.81 -17.92
CA LYS A 410 -31.67 1.85 -16.45
C LYS A 410 -30.43 1.49 -15.63
N ARG A 411 -29.61 0.55 -16.11
CA ARG A 411 -28.36 0.14 -15.45
C ARG A 411 -27.33 1.28 -15.43
N ASP A 412 -27.19 1.98 -16.54
CA ASP A 412 -26.25 3.10 -16.66
C ASP A 412 -26.70 4.29 -15.80
N THR A 413 -28.00 4.58 -15.81
CA THR A 413 -28.60 5.62 -14.95
C THR A 413 -28.38 5.30 -13.47
N LEU A 414 -28.53 4.03 -13.06
CA LEU A 414 -28.26 3.60 -11.69
C LEU A 414 -26.78 3.75 -11.32
N ILE A 415 -25.86 3.36 -12.20
CA ILE A 415 -24.41 3.55 -11.99
C ILE A 415 -24.11 5.03 -11.74
N ASP A 416 -24.63 5.91 -12.59
CA ASP A 416 -24.40 7.36 -12.48
C ASP A 416 -24.98 7.94 -11.18
N THR A 417 -26.18 7.49 -10.81
CA THR A 417 -26.84 7.88 -9.55
C THR A 417 -26.01 7.49 -8.32
N LEU A 418 -25.48 6.27 -8.31
CA LEU A 418 -24.68 5.77 -7.18
C LEU A 418 -23.31 6.44 -7.11
N LEU A 419 -22.63 6.66 -8.25
CA LEU A 419 -21.33 7.35 -8.28
C LEU A 419 -21.42 8.82 -7.83
N ALA A 420 -22.56 9.47 -8.07
CA ALA A 420 -22.84 10.83 -7.62
C ALA A 420 -23.18 10.91 -6.12
N SER A 421 -23.42 9.77 -5.46
CA SER A 421 -23.93 9.74 -4.10
C SER A 421 -22.84 9.96 -3.04
N ASP A 422 -23.23 10.47 -1.87
CA ASP A 422 -22.32 10.64 -0.72
C ASP A 422 -21.90 9.29 -0.14
N GLU A 423 -22.76 8.28 -0.26
CA GLU A 423 -22.49 6.92 0.19
C GLU A 423 -21.33 6.30 -0.58
N PHE A 424 -21.24 6.57 -1.89
CA PHE A 424 -20.09 6.17 -2.68
C PHE A 424 -18.79 6.79 -2.12
N ALA A 425 -18.80 8.09 -1.88
CA ALA A 425 -17.62 8.79 -1.39
C ALA A 425 -17.16 8.25 -0.03
N ARG A 426 -18.09 7.98 0.89
CA ARG A 426 -17.78 7.44 2.23
C ARG A 426 -17.27 6.00 2.16
N PHE A 427 -17.93 5.14 1.39
CA PHE A 427 -17.53 3.73 1.31
C PHE A 427 -16.14 3.56 0.69
N TRP A 428 -15.87 4.27 -0.40
CA TRP A 428 -14.55 4.24 -1.03
C TRP A 428 -13.47 4.96 -0.20
N ALA A 429 -13.86 5.94 0.63
CA ALA A 429 -12.95 6.55 1.59
C ALA A 429 -12.57 5.57 2.70
N GLY A 430 -13.51 4.74 3.17
CA GLY A 430 -13.24 3.66 4.12
C GLY A 430 -12.22 2.66 3.56
N LYS A 431 -12.40 2.22 2.31
CA LYS A 431 -11.43 1.36 1.61
C LYS A 431 -10.05 2.02 1.47
N THR A 432 -10.04 3.32 1.16
CA THR A 432 -8.79 4.08 1.06
C THR A 432 -8.12 4.23 2.44
N ALA A 433 -8.90 4.46 3.49
CA ALA A 433 -8.43 4.60 4.86
C ALA A 433 -7.74 3.33 5.39
N ASP A 434 -8.17 2.15 4.93
CA ASP A 434 -7.48 0.89 5.23
C ASP A 434 -6.04 0.90 4.69
N LEU A 435 -5.87 1.32 3.42
CA LEU A 435 -4.56 1.42 2.78
C LEU A 435 -3.67 2.52 3.41
N MET A 436 -4.29 3.61 3.87
CA MET A 436 -3.59 4.76 4.46
C MET A 436 -3.34 4.61 5.97
N ARG A 437 -3.56 3.41 6.55
CA ARG A 437 -3.28 3.10 7.97
C ARG A 437 -4.01 4.03 8.94
N LEU A 438 -5.25 4.39 8.62
CA LEU A 438 -6.06 5.29 9.44
C LEU A 438 -6.52 4.58 10.72
N ASN A 439 -5.80 4.78 11.82
CA ASN A 439 -6.06 4.11 13.10
C ASN A 439 -6.26 5.14 14.23
N ARG A 440 -7.40 5.07 14.92
CA ARG A 440 -7.78 5.99 16.00
C ARG A 440 -6.92 5.83 17.26
N GLU A 441 -6.36 4.66 17.49
CA GLU A 441 -5.50 4.39 18.64
C GLU A 441 -4.17 5.14 18.53
N THR A 442 -3.65 5.25 17.30
CA THR A 442 -2.38 5.94 17.01
C THR A 442 -2.58 7.41 16.62
N MET A 443 -3.74 7.77 16.04
CA MET A 443 -4.09 9.12 15.60
C MET A 443 -5.07 9.81 16.56
N LYS A 444 -4.60 10.11 17.78
CA LYS A 444 -5.36 10.83 18.83
C LYS A 444 -5.63 12.31 18.48
N GLU A 445 -6.40 13.00 19.33
CA GLU A 445 -6.69 14.45 19.25
C GLU A 445 -7.48 14.86 17.99
N GLY A 446 -8.42 14.02 17.56
CA GLY A 446 -9.28 14.34 16.40
C GLY A 446 -8.61 14.16 15.04
N ARG A 447 -7.36 13.70 15.01
CA ARG A 447 -6.55 13.52 13.78
C ARG A 447 -7.11 12.43 12.87
N ALA A 448 -7.52 11.29 13.44
CA ALA A 448 -8.17 10.23 12.69
C ALA A 448 -9.45 10.73 11.99
N GLU A 449 -10.27 11.48 12.71
CA GLU A 449 -11.53 12.04 12.22
C GLU A 449 -11.28 13.04 11.10
N LEU A 450 -10.29 13.92 11.29
CA LEU A 450 -9.90 14.91 10.28
C LEU A 450 -9.39 14.24 9.01
N PHE A 451 -8.52 13.23 9.13
CA PHE A 451 -7.98 12.54 7.97
C PHE A 451 -9.06 11.77 7.21
N ALA A 452 -9.95 11.07 7.92
CA ALA A 452 -11.05 10.35 7.31
C ALA A 452 -12.01 11.28 6.55
N GLN A 453 -12.29 12.46 7.12
CA GLN A 453 -13.12 13.49 6.46
C GLN A 453 -12.45 14.04 5.20
N TRP A 454 -11.13 14.26 5.25
CA TRP A 454 -10.37 14.69 4.07
C TRP A 454 -10.42 13.62 2.95
N LEU A 455 -10.26 12.34 3.28
CA LEU A 455 -10.38 11.24 2.32
C LEU A 455 -11.77 11.22 1.65
N ALA A 456 -12.83 11.29 2.43
CA ALA A 456 -14.20 11.28 1.92
C ALA A 456 -14.53 12.54 1.10
N LYS A 457 -14.09 13.71 1.53
CA LYS A 457 -14.22 14.95 0.75
C LYS A 457 -13.54 14.80 -0.62
N SER A 458 -12.32 14.29 -0.65
CA SER A 458 -11.54 14.10 -1.87
C SER A 458 -12.26 13.20 -2.88
N LEU A 459 -12.91 12.12 -2.40
CA LEU A 459 -13.70 11.23 -3.27
C LEU A 459 -15.04 11.83 -3.69
N ARG A 460 -15.70 12.59 -2.81
CA ARG A 460 -16.96 13.28 -3.09
C ARG A 460 -16.77 14.29 -4.23
N GLU A 461 -15.75 15.12 -4.11
CA GLU A 461 -15.37 16.16 -5.08
C GLU A 461 -14.67 15.60 -6.33
N ASN A 462 -14.47 14.28 -6.40
CA ASN A 462 -13.75 13.60 -7.47
C ASN A 462 -12.35 14.20 -7.71
N GLN A 463 -11.62 14.49 -6.62
CA GLN A 463 -10.27 15.02 -6.71
C GLN A 463 -9.41 14.07 -7.57
N PRO A 464 -8.72 14.60 -8.61
CA PRO A 464 -7.77 13.85 -9.41
C PRO A 464 -6.77 13.10 -8.55
N PHE A 465 -6.49 11.84 -8.89
CA PHE A 465 -5.68 10.97 -8.03
C PHE A 465 -4.23 11.43 -7.89
N ASP A 466 -3.65 12.03 -8.93
CA ASP A 466 -2.35 12.72 -8.87
C ASP A 466 -2.35 13.83 -7.80
N GLN A 467 -3.34 14.72 -7.81
CA GLN A 467 -3.45 15.80 -6.84
C GLN A 467 -3.69 15.28 -5.42
N PHE A 468 -4.49 14.21 -5.29
CA PHE A 468 -4.75 13.53 -4.03
C PHE A 468 -3.45 12.96 -3.43
N VAL A 469 -2.63 12.28 -4.22
CA VAL A 469 -1.35 11.71 -3.77
C VAL A 469 -0.32 12.81 -3.50
N CYS A 470 -0.20 13.81 -4.38
CA CYS A 470 0.67 14.97 -4.17
C CYS A 470 0.34 15.64 -2.83
N ALA A 471 -0.93 15.93 -2.55
CA ALA A 471 -1.35 16.55 -1.30
C ALA A 471 -0.89 15.75 -0.07
N MET A 472 -1.01 14.41 -0.07
CA MET A 472 -0.53 13.58 1.05
C MET A 472 0.99 13.58 1.20
N LEU A 473 1.71 13.52 0.07
CA LEU A 473 3.17 13.42 0.09
C LEU A 473 3.85 14.74 0.40
N THR A 474 3.23 15.88 0.14
CA THR A 474 3.87 17.21 0.26
C THR A 474 3.33 18.05 1.40
N ALA A 475 2.20 17.69 2.01
CA ALA A 475 1.60 18.47 3.09
C ALA A 475 2.57 18.72 4.27
N LEU A 476 2.35 19.87 4.90
CA LEU A 476 3.04 20.40 6.07
C LEU A 476 2.03 21.08 7.01
N GLY A 477 2.42 21.29 8.27
CA GLY A 477 1.64 22.01 9.27
C GLY A 477 1.07 21.12 10.38
N ASP A 478 0.14 21.69 11.16
CA ASP A 478 -0.43 21.01 12.33
C ASP A 478 -1.29 19.83 11.90
N THR A 479 -0.94 18.64 12.38
CA THR A 479 -1.66 17.40 12.05
C THR A 479 -3.10 17.38 12.55
N ARG A 480 -3.46 18.27 13.48
CA ARG A 480 -4.82 18.46 14.01
C ARG A 480 -5.66 19.43 13.20
N GLN A 481 -5.06 20.12 12.22
CA GLN A 481 -5.73 21.12 11.37
C GLN A 481 -5.66 20.75 9.88
N VAL A 482 -4.57 20.12 9.44
CA VAL A 482 -4.35 19.79 8.02
C VAL A 482 -4.49 18.27 7.82
N GLY A 483 -5.65 17.81 7.34
CA GLY A 483 -5.96 16.38 7.21
C GLY A 483 -4.93 15.56 6.41
N ALA A 484 -4.45 16.08 5.28
CA ALA A 484 -3.50 15.39 4.40
C ALA A 484 -2.13 15.07 5.07
N THR A 485 -1.72 15.85 6.08
CA THR A 485 -0.47 15.59 6.82
C THR A 485 -0.49 14.26 7.58
N ASN A 486 -1.68 13.75 7.89
CA ASN A 486 -1.83 12.56 8.73
C ASN A 486 -1.37 11.27 8.04
N PHE A 487 -1.27 11.23 6.71
CA PHE A 487 -0.67 10.08 6.01
C PHE A 487 0.77 9.82 6.46
N LEU A 488 1.64 10.83 6.38
CA LEU A 488 3.03 10.68 6.81
C LEU A 488 3.17 10.68 8.33
N ALA A 489 2.30 11.40 9.04
CA ALA A 489 2.29 11.37 10.51
C ALA A 489 1.93 9.97 11.07
N ALA A 490 1.14 9.17 10.35
CA ALA A 490 0.81 7.79 10.70
C ALA A 490 2.00 6.83 10.68
N ILE A 491 3.06 7.20 9.94
CA ILE A 491 4.20 6.33 9.65
C ILE A 491 5.35 6.73 10.58
N PRO A 492 5.68 5.93 11.62
CA PRO A 492 6.59 6.37 12.67
C PRO A 492 8.02 6.63 12.20
N LYS A 493 8.50 5.86 11.21
CA LYS A 493 9.88 5.91 10.72
C LYS A 493 9.95 6.45 9.29
N ASN A 494 11.01 7.19 8.97
CA ASN A 494 11.21 7.76 7.64
C ASN A 494 11.50 6.67 6.60
N GLU A 495 12.16 5.58 6.99
CA GLU A 495 12.39 4.43 6.14
C GLU A 495 11.07 3.74 5.76
N ASP A 496 10.15 3.58 6.73
CA ASP A 496 8.84 2.98 6.50
C ASP A 496 7.97 3.84 5.57
N ALA A 497 8.19 5.17 5.56
CA ALA A 497 7.48 6.08 4.65
C ALA A 497 7.89 5.84 3.19
N ALA A 498 9.18 5.58 2.93
CA ALA A 498 9.68 5.21 1.61
C ALA A 498 9.08 3.87 1.14
N GLU A 499 9.11 2.86 2.01
CA GLU A 499 8.57 1.52 1.73
C GLU A 499 7.05 1.56 1.47
N THR A 500 6.30 2.24 2.33
CA THR A 500 4.84 2.40 2.21
C THR A 500 4.46 3.17 0.94
N THR A 501 5.18 4.26 0.62
CA THR A 501 4.92 5.05 -0.58
C THR A 501 5.18 4.25 -1.85
N ALA A 502 6.28 3.48 -1.91
CA ALA A 502 6.58 2.64 -3.06
C ALA A 502 5.54 1.52 -3.25
N GLN A 503 5.13 0.87 -2.16
CA GLN A 503 4.08 -0.16 -2.23
C GLN A 503 2.73 0.42 -2.66
N LEU A 504 2.32 1.54 -2.06
CA LEU A 504 1.03 2.16 -2.36
C LEU A 504 1.00 2.79 -3.74
N PHE A 505 1.95 3.65 -4.10
CA PHE A 505 1.81 4.46 -5.31
C PHE A 505 2.65 3.99 -6.48
N MET A 506 3.56 3.02 -6.28
CA MET A 506 4.32 2.39 -7.37
C MET A 506 3.98 0.90 -7.54
N GLY A 507 3.18 0.31 -6.64
CA GLY A 507 2.90 -1.12 -6.66
C GLY A 507 4.15 -2.00 -6.49
N SER A 508 5.20 -1.45 -5.89
CA SER A 508 6.53 -2.06 -5.82
C SER A 508 6.94 -2.28 -4.36
N ARG A 509 7.20 -3.55 -3.99
CA ARG A 509 7.65 -3.93 -2.65
C ARG A 509 9.18 -3.89 -2.58
N ILE A 510 9.74 -2.74 -2.28
CA ILE A 510 11.19 -2.49 -2.36
C ILE A 510 11.98 -2.95 -1.11
N ASN A 511 11.35 -3.53 -0.10
CA ASN A 511 11.97 -3.81 1.20
C ASN A 511 13.19 -4.76 1.10
N CYS A 512 13.16 -5.74 0.18
CA CYS A 512 14.33 -6.61 -0.04
C CYS A 512 15.55 -5.83 -0.54
N ALA A 513 15.32 -4.73 -1.29
CA ALA A 513 16.39 -3.86 -1.80
C ALA A 513 17.17 -3.15 -0.67
N LYS A 514 16.64 -3.11 0.56
CA LYS A 514 17.28 -2.47 1.73
C LYS A 514 18.65 -3.05 2.07
N CYS A 515 18.81 -4.37 1.94
CA CYS A 515 20.00 -5.09 2.36
C CYS A 515 20.88 -5.53 1.18
N HIS A 516 20.29 -5.81 0.02
CA HIS A 516 20.94 -6.23 -1.23
C HIS A 516 20.02 -5.91 -2.42
N ASN A 517 20.49 -5.96 -3.67
CA ASN A 517 19.60 -5.78 -4.83
C ASN A 517 18.43 -6.77 -4.82
N HIS A 518 17.24 -6.33 -5.24
CA HIS A 518 16.03 -7.14 -5.15
C HIS A 518 16.18 -8.47 -5.95
N PRO A 519 15.87 -9.63 -5.34
CA PRO A 519 16.18 -10.94 -5.92
C PRO A 519 15.21 -11.36 -7.03
N PHE A 520 14.17 -10.58 -7.31
CA PHE A 520 13.20 -10.88 -8.35
C PHE A 520 12.88 -9.68 -9.25
N GLU A 521 13.45 -8.50 -8.98
CA GLU A 521 13.10 -7.25 -9.68
C GLU A 521 14.32 -6.36 -9.88
N ASN A 522 14.19 -5.39 -10.78
CA ASN A 522 15.22 -4.42 -11.11
C ASN A 522 15.22 -3.22 -10.15
N TRP A 523 15.15 -3.50 -8.84
CA TRP A 523 15.33 -2.51 -7.78
C TRP A 523 16.69 -2.75 -7.10
N THR A 524 17.61 -1.79 -7.24
CA THR A 524 18.92 -1.87 -6.60
C THR A 524 18.88 -1.34 -5.17
N GLN A 525 19.89 -1.69 -4.36
CA GLN A 525 20.06 -1.09 -3.03
C GLN A 525 20.28 0.42 -3.11
N ASP A 526 20.98 0.90 -4.14
CA ASP A 526 21.10 2.32 -4.43
C ASP A 526 19.71 2.95 -4.62
N ASP A 527 18.84 2.35 -5.44
CA ASP A 527 17.48 2.87 -5.67
C ASP A 527 16.66 2.95 -4.38
N TYR A 528 16.73 1.93 -3.52
CA TYR A 528 16.07 1.94 -2.21
C TYR A 528 16.51 3.15 -1.38
N TYR A 529 17.81 3.36 -1.19
CA TYR A 529 18.30 4.45 -0.35
C TYR A 529 18.10 5.83 -0.99
N ARG A 530 18.01 5.92 -2.33
CA ARG A 530 17.61 7.14 -3.03
C ARG A 530 16.15 7.48 -2.76
N ILE A 531 15.24 6.50 -2.74
CA ILE A 531 13.84 6.73 -2.35
C ILE A 531 13.77 7.08 -0.85
N ALA A 532 14.54 6.40 0.00
CA ALA A 532 14.61 6.73 1.43
C ALA A 532 15.07 8.18 1.68
N ALA A 533 16.03 8.68 0.89
CA ALA A 533 16.52 10.06 0.98
C ALA A 533 15.44 11.13 0.71
N VAL A 534 14.35 10.79 0.01
CA VAL A 534 13.19 11.67 -0.19
C VAL A 534 12.48 11.97 1.14
N PHE A 535 12.34 10.96 2.00
CA PHE A 535 11.59 11.03 3.25
C PHE A 535 12.47 11.28 4.48
N ALA A 536 13.79 11.27 4.33
CA ALA A 536 14.74 11.39 5.43
C ALA A 536 14.60 12.66 6.29
N ARG A 537 14.01 13.73 5.73
CA ARG A 537 13.80 15.02 6.42
C ARG A 537 12.35 15.24 6.89
N VAL A 538 11.53 14.20 6.96
CA VAL A 538 10.20 14.32 7.56
C VAL A 538 10.33 14.39 9.08
N ASP A 539 9.94 15.53 9.66
CA ASP A 539 9.87 15.76 11.10
C ASP A 539 8.40 15.72 11.56
N ARG A 540 8.15 15.07 12.70
CA ARG A 540 6.82 14.82 13.28
C ARG A 540 6.68 15.35 14.71
N ALA A 541 7.60 16.20 15.17
CA ALA A 541 7.62 16.68 16.54
C ALA A 541 6.33 17.47 16.92
N ASN A 542 5.85 17.27 18.15
CA ASN A 542 4.76 18.05 18.77
C ASN A 542 3.47 18.16 17.93
N GLY A 543 3.13 17.11 17.17
CA GLY A 543 1.94 17.10 16.33
C GLY A 543 2.05 17.98 15.07
N GLN A 544 3.25 18.44 14.73
CA GLN A 544 3.55 19.18 13.50
C GLN A 544 4.23 18.27 12.49
N LEU A 545 3.81 18.36 11.22
CA LEU A 545 4.55 17.78 10.10
C LEU A 545 5.41 18.88 9.47
N ALA A 546 6.72 18.79 9.65
CA ALA A 546 7.68 19.81 9.22
C ALA A 546 8.82 19.18 8.40
N VAL A 547 9.65 20.05 7.81
CA VAL A 547 10.89 19.64 7.13
C VAL A 547 12.07 19.85 8.09
N ALA A 548 12.74 18.76 8.46
CA ALA A 548 13.95 18.82 9.26
C ALA A 548 15.08 19.54 8.50
N PRO A 549 15.93 20.33 9.18
CA PRO A 549 17.03 21.06 8.54
C PRO A 549 18.13 20.12 8.00
N ALA A 550 18.28 18.93 8.59
CA ALA A 550 19.24 17.90 8.20
C ALA A 550 18.55 16.54 8.07
N GLY A 551 19.18 15.63 7.32
CA GLY A 551 18.66 14.27 7.07
C GLY A 551 19.20 13.70 5.77
N GLU A 552 20.51 13.45 5.72
CA GLU A 552 21.12 12.75 4.60
C GLU A 552 21.12 11.24 4.85
N VAL A 553 20.90 10.48 3.78
CA VAL A 553 20.94 9.02 3.83
C VAL A 553 22.29 8.57 3.29
N ILE A 554 23.01 7.78 4.09
CA ILE A 554 24.29 7.19 3.72
C ILE A 554 24.04 5.73 3.35
N HIS A 555 24.49 5.34 2.15
CA HIS A 555 24.39 3.95 1.71
C HIS A 555 25.30 3.06 2.56
N PRO A 556 24.79 1.94 3.13
CA PRO A 556 25.53 1.14 4.12
C PRO A 556 26.78 0.47 3.56
N VAL A 557 26.77 0.05 2.29
CA VAL A 557 27.92 -0.62 1.65
C VAL A 557 28.91 0.35 1.01
N SER A 558 28.45 1.31 0.21
CA SER A 558 29.32 2.24 -0.53
C SER A 558 29.74 3.48 0.28
N SER A 559 29.11 3.72 1.44
CA SER A 559 29.29 4.92 2.27
C SER A 559 29.00 6.25 1.55
N LYS A 560 28.37 6.21 0.38
CA LYS A 560 27.99 7.40 -0.39
C LYS A 560 26.76 8.05 0.24
N VAL A 561 26.74 9.38 0.23
CA VAL A 561 25.51 10.15 0.48
C VAL A 561 24.60 9.99 -0.74
N MET A 562 23.37 9.55 -0.51
CA MET A 562 22.43 9.22 -1.58
C MET A 562 21.62 10.42 -2.01
N ALA A 563 21.66 10.73 -3.31
CA ALA A 563 20.79 11.76 -3.89
C ALA A 563 19.33 11.28 -3.90
N PRO A 564 18.36 12.13 -3.51
CA PRO A 564 16.95 11.73 -3.48
C PRO A 564 16.44 11.31 -4.87
N TRP A 565 15.60 10.28 -4.88
CA TRP A 565 14.94 9.81 -6.09
C TRP A 565 14.01 10.90 -6.66
N GLY A 566 13.93 10.98 -7.98
CA GLY A 566 13.14 12.02 -8.66
C GLY A 566 13.85 13.39 -8.80
N ALA A 567 15.03 13.60 -8.18
CA ALA A 567 15.80 14.82 -8.36
C ALA A 567 16.48 14.88 -9.74
N SER A 568 15.94 15.69 -10.64
CA SER A 568 16.58 16.04 -11.92
C SER A 568 17.32 17.37 -11.79
N ASN A 569 18.54 17.46 -12.33
CA ASN A 569 18.96 18.64 -13.10
C ASN A 569 19.32 18.27 -14.55
N ALA A 570 18.51 17.33 -15.02
CA ALA A 570 18.00 17.03 -16.36
C ALA A 570 17.46 15.57 -16.39
N VAL A 571 17.66 14.68 -15.41
CA VAL A 571 18.91 13.97 -15.02
C VAL A 571 20.09 14.75 -14.39
N VAL A 572 20.33 14.53 -13.08
CA VAL A 572 21.62 14.50 -12.34
C VAL A 572 22.55 15.74 -12.35
N ARG A 573 22.54 16.53 -11.26
CA ARG A 573 23.71 17.05 -10.49
C ARG A 573 23.26 17.74 -9.18
N PRO A 574 24.11 17.82 -8.14
CA PRO A 574 23.71 18.21 -6.78
C PRO A 574 23.32 19.69 -6.70
N LEU A 575 22.24 20.00 -6.00
CA LEU A 575 21.89 21.39 -5.68
C LEU A 575 22.80 21.87 -4.55
N SER A 576 23.84 22.63 -4.90
CA SER A 576 24.37 23.65 -4.01
C SER A 576 23.39 24.82 -4.00
N GLY A 577 22.77 25.08 -2.85
CA GLY A 577 21.88 26.24 -2.64
C GLY A 577 20.41 25.96 -2.96
N VAL A 578 19.72 25.24 -2.05
CA VAL A 578 18.26 25.18 -2.02
C VAL A 578 17.77 26.11 -0.89
N PRO A 579 16.88 27.08 -1.14
CA PRO A 579 16.28 27.89 -0.08
C PRO A 579 15.50 27.01 0.91
N PRO A 580 15.32 27.43 2.18
CA PRO A 580 14.50 26.68 3.14
C PRO A 580 13.03 26.66 2.66
N GLY A 581 12.60 25.60 1.99
CA GLY A 581 11.23 25.48 1.48
C GLY A 581 11.01 24.46 0.35
N ASP A 582 12.00 24.20 -0.52
CA ASP A 582 11.82 23.28 -1.66
C ASP A 582 12.07 21.82 -1.24
N SER A 583 10.97 21.07 -1.13
CA SER A 583 10.94 19.74 -0.51
C SER A 583 11.33 18.64 -1.51
N ARG A 584 12.24 17.75 -1.10
CA ARG A 584 12.56 16.50 -1.82
C ARG A 584 11.30 15.71 -2.20
N ARG A 585 10.25 15.81 -1.37
CA ARG A 585 8.95 15.15 -1.57
C ARG A 585 8.17 15.76 -2.73
N ASP A 586 8.31 17.05 -3.02
CA ASP A 586 7.63 17.72 -4.14
C ASP A 586 8.16 17.18 -5.47
N GLN A 587 9.49 17.08 -5.59
CA GLN A 587 10.15 16.53 -6.79
C GLN A 587 9.78 15.06 -7.00
N PHE A 588 9.73 14.28 -5.93
CA PHE A 588 9.30 12.89 -5.99
C PHE A 588 7.82 12.76 -6.39
N ALA A 589 6.93 13.55 -5.80
CA ALA A 589 5.50 13.53 -6.13
C ALA A 589 5.26 13.94 -7.60
N ALA A 590 5.95 14.97 -8.09
CA ALA A 590 5.91 15.37 -9.49
C ALA A 590 6.43 14.28 -10.44
N TRP A 591 7.52 13.59 -10.09
CA TRP A 591 8.02 12.44 -10.86
C TRP A 591 7.03 11.28 -10.87
N LEU A 592 6.39 11.01 -9.75
CA LEU A 592 5.46 9.90 -9.59
C LEU A 592 4.19 10.10 -10.45
N ALA A 593 3.62 11.30 -10.41
CA ALA A 593 2.39 11.65 -11.11
C ALA A 593 2.58 12.05 -12.60
N ARG A 594 3.82 12.08 -13.11
CA ARG A 594 4.07 12.48 -14.51
C ARG A 594 3.38 11.52 -15.50
N PRO A 595 2.84 12.03 -16.64
CA PRO A 595 2.33 11.18 -17.70
C PRO A 595 3.37 10.17 -18.20
N GLY A 596 2.95 8.94 -18.49
CA GLY A 596 3.84 7.86 -18.92
C GLY A 596 4.74 7.29 -17.80
N ASN A 597 4.46 7.58 -16.52
CA ASN A 597 5.10 6.88 -15.41
C ASN A 597 4.70 5.40 -15.44
N ALA A 598 5.68 4.48 -15.41
CA ALA A 598 5.44 3.05 -15.56
C ALA A 598 4.64 2.40 -14.40
N TYR A 599 4.43 3.11 -13.29
CA TYR A 599 3.89 2.55 -12.05
C TYR A 599 2.55 3.17 -11.64
N PHE A 600 2.49 4.50 -11.60
CA PHE A 600 1.46 5.25 -10.88
C PHE A 600 0.02 4.98 -11.36
N ALA A 601 -0.23 5.11 -12.66
CA ALA A 601 -1.56 4.85 -13.22
C ALA A 601 -1.95 3.36 -13.17
N ARG A 602 -0.97 2.47 -13.41
CA ARG A 602 -1.20 1.01 -13.43
C ARG A 602 -1.63 0.48 -12.07
N VAL A 603 -0.98 0.91 -10.98
CA VAL A 603 -1.29 0.38 -9.65
C VAL A 603 -2.69 0.78 -9.20
N GLU A 604 -3.11 2.03 -9.44
CA GLU A 604 -4.45 2.48 -9.06
C GLU A 604 -5.53 1.87 -9.95
N ALA A 605 -5.33 1.84 -11.27
CA ALA A 605 -6.25 1.17 -12.20
C ALA A 605 -6.48 -0.31 -11.82
N ASN A 606 -5.41 -1.03 -11.44
CA ASN A 606 -5.49 -2.41 -11.00
C ASN A 606 -6.21 -2.56 -9.64
N ARG A 607 -6.06 -1.61 -8.72
CA ARG A 607 -6.80 -1.61 -7.44
C ARG A 607 -8.28 -1.34 -7.63
N LEU A 608 -8.65 -0.36 -8.47
CA LEU A 608 -10.05 -0.09 -8.81
C LEU A 608 -10.70 -1.31 -9.45
N TRP A 609 -10.00 -1.95 -10.40
CA TRP A 609 -10.41 -3.21 -11.01
C TRP A 609 -10.64 -4.31 -9.97
N ALA A 610 -9.65 -4.57 -9.10
CA ALA A 610 -9.75 -5.59 -8.07
C ALA A 610 -10.88 -5.31 -7.06
N GLY A 611 -11.11 -4.04 -6.73
CA GLY A 611 -12.19 -3.60 -5.86
C GLY A 611 -13.57 -3.99 -6.38
N LEU A 612 -13.75 -4.08 -7.71
CA LEU A 612 -15.02 -4.41 -8.37
C LEU A 612 -15.12 -5.88 -8.81
N LEU A 613 -14.00 -6.50 -9.18
CA LEU A 613 -13.96 -7.86 -9.75
C LEU A 613 -13.28 -8.89 -8.83
N ALA A 614 -13.07 -8.53 -7.56
CA ALA A 614 -12.46 -9.33 -6.49
C ALA A 614 -10.99 -9.73 -6.70
N ARG A 615 -10.45 -9.58 -7.91
CA ARG A 615 -9.08 -9.93 -8.26
C ARG A 615 -8.50 -8.87 -9.20
N GLY A 616 -7.25 -8.47 -8.95
CA GLY A 616 -6.51 -7.59 -9.86
C GLY A 616 -6.05 -8.32 -11.13
N ILE A 617 -5.85 -7.57 -12.20
CA ILE A 617 -5.19 -8.06 -13.42
C ILE A 617 -3.75 -8.48 -13.07
N VAL A 618 -3.09 -7.71 -12.21
CA VAL A 618 -1.92 -8.14 -11.42
C VAL A 618 -2.42 -8.51 -10.03
N HIS A 619 -2.06 -9.69 -9.53
CA HIS A 619 -2.47 -10.14 -8.20
C HIS A 619 -1.28 -10.78 -7.46
N PRO A 620 -1.00 -10.40 -6.19
CA PRO A 620 -1.64 -9.35 -5.38
C PRO A 620 -1.64 -7.96 -6.04
N VAL A 621 -2.56 -7.08 -5.63
CA VAL A 621 -2.88 -5.83 -6.33
C VAL A 621 -1.75 -4.79 -6.33
N ASP A 622 -0.74 -5.00 -5.49
CA ASP A 622 0.41 -4.14 -5.20
C ASP A 622 1.75 -4.89 -5.39
N ASP A 623 1.76 -5.93 -6.22
CA ASP A 623 2.92 -6.78 -6.50
C ASP A 623 3.28 -6.73 -8.00
N PHE A 624 3.54 -5.50 -8.47
CA PHE A 624 3.97 -5.22 -9.84
C PHE A 624 5.44 -5.54 -9.97
N ARG A 625 5.67 -6.74 -10.48
CA ARG A 625 7.00 -7.29 -10.58
C ARG A 625 7.11 -8.00 -11.93
N SER A 626 8.22 -7.85 -12.65
CA SER A 626 8.51 -8.54 -13.92
C SER A 626 8.20 -10.04 -13.87
N THR A 627 8.36 -10.67 -12.70
CA THR A 627 8.09 -12.08 -12.43
C THR A 627 6.65 -12.38 -11.99
N ASN A 628 5.75 -11.39 -12.04
CA ASN A 628 4.31 -11.52 -11.79
C ASN A 628 3.54 -10.78 -12.91
N PRO A 629 3.49 -11.36 -14.12
CA PRO A 629 2.84 -10.71 -15.24
C PRO A 629 1.36 -10.42 -14.98
N PRO A 630 0.82 -9.34 -15.56
CA PRO A 630 -0.62 -9.15 -15.65
C PRO A 630 -1.28 -10.32 -16.40
N SER A 631 -2.47 -10.76 -15.96
CA SER A 631 -3.25 -11.79 -16.68
C SER A 631 -3.73 -11.31 -18.06
N ASN A 632 -3.87 -10.00 -18.23
CA ASN A 632 -4.19 -9.34 -19.49
C ASN A 632 -3.43 -8.00 -19.57
N PRO A 633 -2.18 -7.99 -20.08
CA PRO A 633 -1.36 -6.79 -20.19
C PRO A 633 -2.02 -5.69 -21.02
N GLU A 634 -2.66 -6.04 -22.13
CA GLU A 634 -3.32 -5.10 -23.03
C GLU A 634 -4.48 -4.36 -22.34
N LEU A 635 -5.25 -5.07 -21.51
CA LEU A 635 -6.30 -4.48 -20.69
C LEU A 635 -5.74 -3.51 -19.65
N LEU A 636 -4.72 -3.92 -18.90
CA LEU A 636 -4.11 -3.08 -17.87
C LEU A 636 -3.48 -1.81 -18.47
N ASP A 637 -2.78 -1.96 -19.58
CA ASP A 637 -2.14 -0.85 -20.30
C ASP A 637 -3.19 0.14 -20.81
N TRP A 638 -4.32 -0.36 -21.33
CA TRP A 638 -5.44 0.49 -21.74
C TRP A 638 -6.09 1.19 -20.55
N LEU A 639 -6.37 0.50 -19.44
CA LEU A 639 -6.98 1.12 -18.24
C LEU A 639 -6.07 2.21 -17.67
N ALA A 640 -4.76 1.97 -17.60
CA ALA A 640 -3.78 2.95 -17.12
C ALA A 640 -3.70 4.16 -18.07
N GLY A 641 -3.65 3.93 -19.39
CA GLY A 641 -3.63 5.01 -20.37
C GLY A 641 -4.93 5.83 -20.37
N GLU A 642 -6.08 5.17 -20.21
CA GLU A 642 -7.37 5.86 -20.08
C GLU A 642 -7.44 6.70 -18.81
N PHE A 643 -6.94 6.18 -17.69
CA PHE A 643 -6.86 6.90 -16.42
C PHE A 643 -5.98 8.15 -16.51
N GLU A 644 -4.81 8.06 -17.18
CA GLU A 644 -3.97 9.24 -17.45
C GLU A 644 -4.69 10.24 -18.37
N ARG A 645 -5.32 9.75 -19.45
CA ARG A 645 -6.00 10.59 -20.46
C ARG A 645 -7.15 11.41 -19.87
N THR A 646 -7.85 10.90 -18.86
CA THR A 646 -8.93 11.61 -18.17
C THR A 646 -8.46 12.46 -16.99
N GLY A 647 -7.15 12.66 -16.82
CA GLY A 647 -6.60 13.44 -15.72
C GLY A 647 -6.74 12.73 -14.37
N PHE A 648 -6.52 11.42 -14.35
CA PHE A 648 -6.58 10.57 -13.16
C PHE A 648 -7.94 10.55 -12.45
N ASP A 649 -9.03 10.56 -13.25
CA ASP A 649 -10.42 10.48 -12.77
C ASP A 649 -10.80 9.05 -12.36
N ARG A 650 -10.94 8.82 -11.05
CA ARG A 650 -11.30 7.51 -10.48
C ARG A 650 -12.75 7.13 -10.75
N LYS A 651 -13.69 8.08 -10.66
CA LYS A 651 -15.12 7.82 -10.92
C LYS A 651 -15.34 7.42 -12.37
N HIS A 652 -14.65 8.07 -13.32
CA HIS A 652 -14.69 7.69 -14.73
C HIS A 652 -14.25 6.24 -14.95
N LEU A 653 -13.12 5.82 -14.37
CA LEU A 653 -12.63 4.45 -14.55
C LEU A 653 -13.56 3.41 -13.90
N ILE A 654 -14.05 3.68 -12.69
CA ILE A 654 -15.05 2.83 -12.01
C ILE A 654 -16.30 2.69 -12.88
N ARG A 655 -16.79 3.80 -13.44
CA ARG A 655 -17.95 3.82 -14.35
C ARG A 655 -17.73 2.92 -15.57
N GLN A 656 -16.59 3.05 -16.25
CA GLN A 656 -16.26 2.22 -17.41
C GLN A 656 -16.23 0.72 -17.06
N ILE A 657 -15.69 0.37 -15.88
CA ILE A 657 -15.67 -1.02 -15.42
C ILE A 657 -17.10 -1.51 -15.16
N CYS A 658 -17.92 -0.78 -14.40
CA CYS A 658 -19.30 -1.18 -14.07
C CYS A 658 -20.21 -1.28 -15.32
N GLN A 659 -19.96 -0.48 -16.36
CA GLN A 659 -20.70 -0.54 -17.62
C GLN A 659 -20.31 -1.72 -18.53
N SER A 660 -19.13 -2.32 -18.32
CA SER A 660 -18.65 -3.42 -19.15
C SER A 660 -19.55 -4.66 -19.01
N ALA A 661 -19.71 -5.41 -20.10
CA ALA A 661 -20.31 -6.74 -20.06
C ALA A 661 -19.54 -7.67 -19.11
N THR A 662 -18.22 -7.49 -19.00
CA THR A 662 -17.32 -8.22 -18.09
C THR A 662 -17.73 -8.08 -16.63
N TYR A 663 -17.98 -6.86 -16.14
CA TYR A 663 -18.48 -6.65 -14.77
C TYR A 663 -19.88 -7.23 -14.57
N GLN A 664 -20.72 -7.15 -15.59
CA GLN A 664 -22.12 -7.58 -15.54
C GLN A 664 -22.32 -9.06 -15.87
N ARG A 665 -21.28 -9.90 -15.90
CA ARG A 665 -21.42 -11.35 -16.08
C ARG A 665 -22.08 -12.01 -14.87
N SER A 666 -22.75 -13.13 -15.12
CA SER A 666 -23.18 -14.05 -14.08
C SER A 666 -21.97 -14.70 -13.41
N SER A 667 -22.10 -15.02 -12.12
CA SER A 667 -21.17 -15.90 -11.41
C SER A 667 -21.40 -17.38 -11.70
N ALA A 668 -22.53 -17.74 -12.31
CA ALA A 668 -22.75 -19.10 -12.79
C ALA A 668 -21.75 -19.41 -13.90
N ALA A 669 -20.75 -20.23 -13.56
CA ALA A 669 -19.76 -20.69 -14.51
C ALA A 669 -20.34 -21.69 -15.51
N LEU A 670 -19.87 -21.62 -16.75
CA LEU A 670 -20.06 -22.64 -17.77
C LEU A 670 -19.03 -23.77 -17.56
N PRO A 671 -19.31 -25.01 -17.99
CA PRO A 671 -18.36 -26.12 -17.84
C PRO A 671 -16.93 -25.81 -18.36
N LEU A 672 -16.82 -25.07 -19.47
CA LEU A 672 -15.53 -24.70 -20.07
C LEU A 672 -14.83 -23.50 -19.40
N ASN A 673 -15.49 -22.79 -18.48
CA ASN A 673 -14.91 -21.65 -17.76
C ASN A 673 -14.88 -21.83 -16.23
N ALA A 674 -15.39 -22.95 -15.70
CA ALA A 674 -15.46 -23.23 -14.26
C ALA A 674 -14.10 -23.20 -13.53
N ASN A 675 -13.01 -23.50 -14.24
CA ASN A 675 -11.65 -23.49 -13.67
C ASN A 675 -10.91 -22.17 -13.95
N ASP A 676 -11.53 -21.18 -14.60
CA ASP A 676 -10.91 -19.88 -14.81
C ASP A 676 -10.98 -19.06 -13.52
N ALA A 677 -9.82 -18.64 -13.03
CA ALA A 677 -9.70 -17.75 -11.86
C ALA A 677 -9.02 -16.41 -12.20
N THR A 678 -8.66 -16.16 -13.46
CA THR A 678 -7.72 -15.06 -13.81
C THR A 678 -8.10 -14.25 -15.04
N LEU A 679 -8.93 -14.80 -15.93
CA LEU A 679 -9.31 -14.17 -17.20
C LEU A 679 -10.68 -13.47 -17.12
N PHE A 680 -11.31 -13.49 -15.95
CA PHE A 680 -12.57 -12.82 -15.65
C PHE A 680 -13.75 -13.33 -16.50
N SER A 681 -13.73 -14.60 -16.93
CA SER A 681 -14.79 -15.21 -17.76
C SER A 681 -16.19 -15.20 -17.12
N HIS A 682 -16.26 -15.14 -15.79
CA HIS A 682 -17.47 -15.05 -14.99
C HIS A 682 -17.21 -14.14 -13.78
N HIS A 683 -18.26 -13.69 -13.11
CA HIS A 683 -18.09 -12.89 -11.90
C HIS A 683 -17.63 -13.77 -10.72
N THR A 684 -16.60 -13.35 -10.01
CA THR A 684 -16.11 -14.06 -8.84
C THR A 684 -17.04 -13.81 -7.65
N VAL A 685 -17.62 -14.88 -7.10
CA VAL A 685 -18.40 -14.79 -5.87
C VAL A 685 -17.46 -14.41 -4.72
N ARG A 686 -17.84 -13.38 -3.96
CA ARG A 686 -17.08 -12.94 -2.78
C ARG A 686 -18.00 -12.73 -1.59
N ARG A 687 -17.47 -12.94 -0.39
CA ARG A 687 -18.19 -12.60 0.83
C ARG A 687 -18.32 -11.08 0.95
N LEU A 688 -19.43 -10.62 1.54
CA LEU A 688 -19.54 -9.23 1.99
C LEU A 688 -18.43 -8.91 3.01
N SER A 689 -17.90 -7.69 2.98
CA SER A 689 -17.00 -7.23 4.04
C SER A 689 -17.73 -7.24 5.39
N ALA A 690 -16.98 -7.27 6.50
CA ALA A 690 -17.54 -7.21 7.84
C ALA A 690 -18.56 -6.07 8.01
N GLU A 691 -18.21 -4.87 7.54
CA GLU A 691 -19.03 -3.67 7.60
C GLU A 691 -20.26 -3.77 6.69
N GLN A 692 -20.10 -4.25 5.45
CA GLN A 692 -21.21 -4.46 4.52
C GLN A 692 -22.21 -5.49 5.07
N LEU A 693 -21.71 -6.59 5.65
CA LEU A 693 -22.56 -7.64 6.19
C LEU A 693 -23.35 -7.14 7.40
N GLN A 694 -22.70 -6.42 8.31
CA GLN A 694 -23.37 -5.83 9.46
C GLN A 694 -24.45 -4.84 9.01
N ASP A 695 -24.16 -3.94 8.07
CA ASP A 695 -25.15 -2.98 7.57
C ASP A 695 -26.28 -3.68 6.80
N ALA A 696 -25.96 -4.68 5.97
CA ALA A 696 -26.94 -5.47 5.23
C ALA A 696 -27.90 -6.22 6.18
N ILE A 697 -27.40 -6.78 7.29
CA ILE A 697 -28.25 -7.38 8.32
C ILE A 697 -29.19 -6.31 8.86
N GLY A 698 -28.67 -5.13 9.19
CA GLY A 698 -29.47 -4.03 9.73
C GLY A 698 -30.57 -3.53 8.78
N TYR A 699 -30.28 -3.46 7.48
CA TYR A 699 -31.26 -3.16 6.42
C TYR A 699 -32.32 -4.25 6.31
N ALA A 700 -31.90 -5.51 6.22
CA ALA A 700 -32.80 -6.66 6.07
C ALA A 700 -33.72 -6.84 7.28
N THR A 701 -33.27 -6.50 8.48
CA THR A 701 -34.07 -6.53 9.71
C THR A 701 -34.80 -5.21 9.99
N ARG A 702 -34.63 -4.18 9.15
CA ARG A 702 -35.17 -2.82 9.36
C ARG A 702 -34.82 -2.21 10.72
N THR A 703 -33.74 -2.68 11.34
CA THR A 703 -33.19 -2.08 12.55
C THR A 703 -32.32 -0.87 12.23
N LEU A 704 -31.85 -0.77 10.98
CA LEU A 704 -31.34 0.44 10.40
C LEU A 704 -32.41 1.01 9.47
N LYS A 705 -32.68 2.31 9.57
CA LYS A 705 -33.52 3.00 8.59
C LYS A 705 -32.80 3.06 7.25
N PRO A 706 -33.49 3.23 6.13
CA PRO A 706 -32.85 3.66 4.90
C PRO A 706 -32.15 5.00 5.06
N VAL A 707 -31.07 5.16 4.31
CA VAL A 707 -30.30 6.40 4.28
C VAL A 707 -31.17 7.56 3.82
N GLU A 708 -31.97 7.36 2.79
CA GLU A 708 -32.83 8.39 2.17
C GLU A 708 -33.89 8.90 3.14
N GLU A 709 -34.42 8.02 4.00
CA GLU A 709 -35.37 8.39 5.05
C GLU A 709 -34.72 9.19 6.18
N SER A 710 -33.40 9.02 6.36
CA SER A 710 -32.63 9.75 7.37
C SER A 710 -32.15 11.12 6.84
N ARG A 711 -31.95 11.27 5.52
CA ARG A 711 -31.40 12.49 4.87
C ARG A 711 -32.19 13.76 5.16
N GLY A 712 -33.52 13.71 5.11
CA GLY A 712 -34.36 14.89 5.35
C GLY A 712 -34.15 15.49 6.75
N SER A 713 -33.93 14.64 7.76
CA SER A 713 -33.61 15.09 9.11
C SER A 713 -32.19 15.67 9.23
N GLU A 714 -31.24 15.17 8.45
CA GLU A 714 -29.86 15.67 8.40
C GLU A 714 -29.73 17.00 7.64
N GLU A 715 -30.46 17.18 6.54
CA GLU A 715 -30.49 18.43 5.76
C GLU A 715 -31.17 19.56 6.53
N ALA A 716 -32.25 19.26 7.26
CA ALA A 716 -32.90 20.22 8.15
C ALA A 716 -31.93 20.70 9.24
N ARG A 717 -31.20 19.77 9.89
CA ARG A 717 -30.16 20.11 10.89
C ARG A 717 -28.98 20.90 10.29
N ARG A 718 -28.54 20.55 9.07
CA ARG A 718 -27.50 21.32 8.35
C ARG A 718 -27.95 22.74 8.01
N SER A 719 -29.21 22.91 7.61
CA SER A 719 -29.78 24.24 7.34
C SER A 719 -29.90 25.06 8.62
N GLU A 720 -30.34 24.46 9.72
CA GLU A 720 -30.39 25.10 11.05
C GLU A 720 -29.00 25.55 11.50
N LEU A 721 -27.96 24.74 11.29
CA LEU A 721 -26.60 25.15 11.59
C LEU A 721 -26.11 26.26 10.67
N ALA A 722 -26.29 26.15 9.35
CA ALA A 722 -25.89 27.20 8.41
C ALA A 722 -26.59 28.52 8.72
N GLU A 723 -27.83 28.49 9.21
CA GLU A 723 -28.54 29.66 9.72
C GLU A 723 -27.89 30.22 10.99
N LEU A 724 -27.48 29.37 11.94
CA LEU A 724 -26.76 29.78 13.15
C LEU A 724 -25.37 30.35 12.83
N GLU A 725 -24.63 29.72 11.90
CA GLU A 725 -23.35 30.21 11.39
C GLU A 725 -23.53 31.54 10.62
N GLY A 726 -24.61 31.67 9.85
CA GLY A 726 -24.99 32.90 9.14
C GLY A 726 -25.37 34.03 10.08
N LYS A 727 -26.17 33.76 11.12
CA LYS A 727 -26.49 34.71 12.20
C LYS A 727 -25.24 35.18 12.91
N LEU A 728 -24.35 34.27 13.25
CA LEU A 728 -23.08 34.58 13.88
C LEU A 728 -22.11 35.36 12.97
N ALA A 729 -22.04 35.00 11.69
CA ALA A 729 -21.24 35.73 10.70
C ALA A 729 -21.78 37.14 10.47
N GLY A 730 -23.11 37.29 10.47
CA GLY A 730 -23.82 38.57 10.41
C GLY A 730 -23.66 39.43 11.66
N GLU A 731 -23.28 38.84 12.80
CA GLU A 731 -23.07 39.59 14.04
C GLU A 731 -21.70 40.30 14.11
N ARG A 732 -20.65 39.96 13.32
CA ARG A 732 -19.31 40.57 13.50
C ARG A 732 -19.07 41.87 12.68
N PRO A 733 -18.57 43.00 13.25
CA PRO A 733 -18.52 43.40 14.66
C PRO A 733 -18.93 44.86 14.99
N GLY A 734 -19.96 45.01 15.83
CA GLY A 734 -19.95 46.01 16.91
C GLY A 734 -19.33 45.47 18.21
N TRP A 735 -19.23 44.15 18.37
CA TRP A 735 -18.88 43.50 19.64
C TRP A 735 -17.45 42.94 19.74
N ILE A 736 -16.65 42.94 18.66
CA ILE A 736 -15.20 42.60 18.77
C ILE A 736 -14.45 43.61 19.66
N ARG A 737 -15.05 44.78 19.95
CA ARG A 737 -14.59 45.69 21.02
C ARG A 737 -15.22 45.48 22.39
N ALA A 738 -16.37 44.81 22.49
CA ALA A 738 -17.22 44.86 23.68
C ALA A 738 -17.19 43.60 24.56
N GLN A 739 -16.60 42.48 24.11
CA GLN A 739 -16.70 41.21 24.83
C GLN A 739 -15.42 40.34 24.83
N LEU A 740 -14.23 40.94 24.75
CA LEU A 740 -13.00 40.17 24.96
C LEU A 740 -12.49 40.37 26.39
N PRO A 741 -12.66 39.38 27.30
CA PRO A 741 -11.95 39.40 28.56
C PRO A 741 -10.44 39.35 28.29
N GLU A 742 -9.68 40.10 29.08
CA GLU A 742 -8.24 40.32 28.90
C GLU A 742 -7.42 39.03 28.71
N PRO A 743 -6.30 39.10 27.96
CA PRO A 743 -5.51 37.91 27.63
C PRO A 743 -4.91 37.24 28.88
N LEU A 744 -5.19 35.94 29.03
CA LEU A 744 -4.46 35.03 29.92
C LEU A 744 -3.15 34.60 29.24
N GLU A 745 -2.03 34.62 29.96
CA GLU A 745 -0.69 34.35 29.41
C GLU A 745 -0.28 32.86 29.62
N GLY A 746 -0.02 32.08 28.56
CA GLY A 746 0.67 30.75 28.55
C GLY A 746 -0.15 29.44 28.25
N PRO A 747 0.40 28.27 27.77
CA PRO A 747 -0.35 27.15 27.24
C PRO A 747 -0.24 25.85 28.06
N ASN A 748 -1.27 25.05 27.78
CA ASN A 748 -1.36 23.60 27.55
C ASN A 748 -0.64 22.59 28.44
N GLU A 749 -1.47 21.80 29.14
CA GLU A 749 -1.65 20.33 28.99
C GLU A 749 -2.57 19.80 30.12
N THR A 750 -2.65 20.52 31.23
CA THR A 750 -3.41 20.13 32.44
C THR A 750 -4.85 20.62 32.49
N GLY A 751 -5.23 21.46 31.52
CA GLY A 751 -6.57 22.05 31.45
C GLY A 751 -6.84 23.15 32.48
N CYS A 752 -5.83 23.79 33.09
CA CYS A 752 -5.98 24.92 34.01
C CYS A 752 -5.01 26.08 33.64
N ARG A 753 -5.51 27.32 33.56
CA ARG A 753 -4.84 28.56 33.10
C ARG A 753 -4.96 29.67 34.15
N GLN A 754 -4.06 30.63 34.17
CA GLN A 754 -4.07 31.74 35.16
C GLN A 754 -3.89 33.09 34.46
N SER A 755 -4.55 34.14 34.97
CA SER A 755 -4.33 35.52 34.49
C SER A 755 -3.11 36.15 35.14
N ALA A 756 -2.63 37.27 34.58
CA ALA A 756 -1.73 38.17 35.29
C ALA A 756 -2.36 38.61 36.64
N TRP A 757 -1.51 38.98 37.60
CA TRP A 757 -1.97 39.54 38.87
C TRP A 757 -2.45 40.98 38.68
N TRP A 758 -3.47 41.36 39.45
CA TRP A 758 -3.88 42.73 39.65
C TRP A 758 -3.69 43.09 41.12
N HIS A 759 -3.28 44.33 41.39
CA HIS A 759 -3.05 44.84 42.73
C HIS A 759 -3.84 46.12 42.96
N ALA A 760 -4.39 46.28 44.17
CA ALA A 760 -4.94 47.53 44.64
C ALA A 760 -4.67 47.71 46.13
N GLY A 761 -4.06 48.83 46.49
CA GLY A 761 -3.78 49.23 47.86
C GLY A 761 -2.49 50.06 47.97
N PRO A 762 -2.06 50.42 49.19
CA PRO A 762 -2.71 50.08 50.45
C PRO A 762 -4.01 50.87 50.64
N PHE A 763 -5.03 50.20 51.16
CA PHE A 763 -6.19 50.86 51.77
C PHE A 763 -5.78 51.34 53.15
N PRO A 764 -5.69 52.66 53.38
CA PRO A 764 -5.08 53.22 54.58
C PRO A 764 -5.99 53.02 55.79
N GLU A 765 -5.40 52.53 56.89
CA GLU A 765 -6.09 52.29 58.16
C GLU A 765 -5.20 52.73 59.32
N PRO A 766 -5.78 53.19 60.44
CA PRO A 766 -5.01 53.72 61.56
C PRO A 766 -4.21 52.64 62.30
N ASP A 767 -4.65 51.37 62.23
CA ASP A 767 -3.99 50.24 62.88
C ASP A 767 -4.33 48.90 62.21
N TYR A 768 -3.52 47.89 62.53
CA TYR A 768 -3.63 46.53 62.01
C TYR A 768 -4.97 45.83 62.33
N ALA A 769 -5.51 46.04 63.54
CA ALA A 769 -6.75 45.40 63.97
C ALA A 769 -7.96 45.99 63.23
N THR A 770 -7.89 47.28 62.89
CA THR A 770 -8.87 47.96 62.03
C THR A 770 -8.76 47.45 60.60
N ALA A 771 -7.56 47.40 60.01
CA ALA A 771 -7.34 46.82 58.67
C ALA A 771 -7.79 45.35 58.53
N THR A 772 -7.71 44.59 59.62
CA THR A 772 -8.21 43.22 59.69
C THR A 772 -9.75 43.15 59.62
N ARG A 773 -10.45 44.02 60.35
CA ARG A 773 -11.93 43.98 60.48
C ARG A 773 -12.66 44.74 59.38
N THR A 774 -12.05 45.77 58.79
CA THR A 774 -12.68 46.56 57.73
C THR A 774 -12.83 45.72 56.46
N ALA A 775 -14.08 45.53 56.01
CA ALA A 775 -14.39 44.90 54.75
C ALA A 775 -14.42 45.95 53.63
N TYR A 776 -13.53 45.81 52.64
CA TYR A 776 -13.46 46.74 51.52
C TYR A 776 -14.26 46.24 50.31
N PRO A 777 -14.57 47.12 49.32
CA PRO A 777 -15.32 46.73 48.13
C PRO A 777 -14.83 45.46 47.42
N PRO A 778 -13.51 45.21 47.26
CA PRO A 778 -13.03 43.97 46.64
C PRO A 778 -13.54 42.70 47.31
N GLU A 779 -13.75 42.71 48.63
CA GLU A 779 -14.25 41.54 49.38
C GLU A 779 -15.72 41.21 49.05
N LYS A 780 -16.49 42.16 48.51
CA LYS A 780 -17.91 41.98 48.17
C LYS A 780 -18.12 41.74 46.69
N SER A 781 -17.46 42.51 45.84
CA SER A 781 -17.56 42.40 44.38
C SER A 781 -16.29 42.94 43.73
N LEU A 782 -15.73 42.18 42.79
CA LEU A 782 -14.52 42.57 42.09
C LEU A 782 -14.85 43.31 40.78
N ASP A 783 -14.57 44.62 40.75
CA ASP A 783 -14.61 45.46 39.56
C ASP A 783 -13.20 46.04 39.34
N LEU A 784 -12.52 45.59 38.28
CA LEU A 784 -11.15 46.01 37.97
C LEU A 784 -11.10 47.38 37.27
N ALA A 785 -12.20 47.82 36.65
CA ALA A 785 -12.29 49.09 35.93
C ALA A 785 -12.85 50.23 36.80
N GLY A 786 -13.62 49.88 37.84
CA GLY A 786 -14.26 50.82 38.76
C GLY A 786 -13.29 51.55 39.71
N PRO A 787 -13.67 52.75 40.19
CA PRO A 787 -12.89 53.47 41.20
C PRO A 787 -12.97 52.76 42.57
N LEU A 788 -11.85 52.69 43.28
CA LEU A 788 -11.79 52.19 44.66
C LEU A 788 -11.76 53.37 45.67
N PRO A 789 -12.20 53.16 46.92
CA PRO A 789 -12.10 54.14 47.99
C PRO A 789 -10.70 54.80 48.10
N GLY A 790 -10.67 56.09 48.43
CA GLY A 790 -9.41 56.84 48.58
C GLY A 790 -8.71 57.19 47.25
N GLY A 791 -9.38 57.04 46.10
CA GLY A 791 -8.81 57.33 44.78
C GLY A 791 -7.94 56.20 44.23
N LEU A 792 -7.92 55.04 44.90
CA LEU A 792 -7.18 53.86 44.46
C LEU A 792 -7.75 53.29 43.15
N ARG A 793 -6.88 52.63 42.39
CA ARG A 793 -7.24 51.89 41.17
C ARG A 793 -6.47 50.58 41.15
N TRP A 794 -7.02 49.59 40.47
CA TRP A 794 -6.30 48.36 40.18
C TRP A 794 -5.20 48.61 39.16
N SER A 795 -4.00 48.08 39.43
CA SER A 795 -2.88 48.03 38.51
C SER A 795 -2.59 46.58 38.10
N ARG A 796 -2.31 46.35 36.81
CA ARG A 796 -1.96 45.04 36.26
C ARG A 796 -0.45 44.81 36.44
N HIS A 797 -0.08 43.62 36.94
CA HIS A 797 1.29 43.20 37.23
C HIS A 797 1.62 41.85 36.54
N PRO A 798 1.88 41.84 35.22
CA PRO A 798 2.31 40.62 34.51
C PRO A 798 3.69 40.12 34.94
N GLU A 799 4.53 41.01 35.48
CA GLU A 799 5.87 40.68 35.98
C GLU A 799 5.86 39.88 37.29
N TRP A 800 4.73 39.78 37.99
CA TRP A 800 4.59 39.00 39.23
C TRP A 800 4.41 37.51 38.91
N VAL A 801 5.51 36.78 38.99
CA VAL A 801 5.58 35.33 38.69
C VAL A 801 5.24 34.48 39.92
N ASP A 802 4.43 33.45 39.74
CA ASP A 802 4.11 32.47 40.79
C ASP A 802 5.36 31.74 41.31
N GLY A 803 5.32 31.31 42.57
CA GLY A 803 6.44 30.65 43.23
C GLY A 803 7.55 31.59 43.70
N LYS A 804 7.36 32.91 43.61
CA LYS A 804 8.23 33.94 44.20
C LYS A 804 7.41 34.85 45.12
N SER A 805 8.08 35.41 46.13
CA SER A 805 7.49 36.43 46.99
C SER A 805 7.58 37.79 46.33
N HIS A 806 6.50 38.57 46.37
CA HIS A 806 6.42 39.92 45.82
C HIS A 806 6.11 40.91 46.94
N GLU A 807 6.86 42.01 47.00
CA GLU A 807 6.68 43.08 47.99
C GLU A 807 5.77 44.19 47.45
N PHE A 808 4.93 44.76 48.33
CA PHE A 808 4.13 45.94 48.01
C PHE A 808 4.91 47.22 48.30
N SER A 809 4.70 48.25 47.47
CA SER A 809 5.25 49.60 47.65
C SER A 809 4.15 50.64 47.42
N PRO A 810 4.02 51.69 48.27
CA PRO A 810 4.85 52.02 49.44
C PRO A 810 4.52 51.20 50.70
N ARG A 811 5.47 51.13 51.63
CA ARG A 811 5.41 50.36 52.90
C ARG A 811 4.57 51.07 53.98
N LEU A 812 3.25 51.11 53.79
CA LEU A 812 2.30 51.72 54.72
C LEU A 812 1.44 50.66 55.42
N ALA A 813 0.94 50.97 56.62
CA ALA A 813 -0.05 50.15 57.30
C ALA A 813 -1.38 50.20 56.54
N GLY A 814 -2.05 49.06 56.39
CA GLY A 814 -3.30 48.99 55.65
C GLY A 814 -3.56 47.64 54.98
N ALA A 815 -4.70 47.52 54.31
CA ALA A 815 -5.05 46.32 53.55
C ALA A 815 -4.57 46.43 52.10
N GLN A 816 -3.91 45.40 51.60
CA GLN A 816 -3.47 45.26 50.21
C GLN A 816 -4.29 44.14 49.57
N TYR A 817 -4.83 44.36 48.37
CA TYR A 817 -5.56 43.34 47.62
C TYR A 817 -4.80 42.95 46.37
N VAL A 818 -4.66 41.64 46.16
CA VAL A 818 -4.22 41.10 44.87
C VAL A 818 -5.23 40.08 44.36
N THR A 819 -5.45 40.06 43.06
CA THR A 819 -6.43 39.17 42.45
C THR A 819 -5.99 38.67 41.08
N ARG A 820 -6.53 37.52 40.70
CA ARG A 820 -6.41 36.95 39.36
C ARG A 820 -7.54 35.96 39.08
N GLN A 821 -7.68 35.59 37.81
CA GLN A 821 -8.53 34.48 37.41
C GLN A 821 -7.72 33.20 37.21
N ILE A 822 -8.32 32.08 37.63
CA ILE A 822 -7.87 30.71 37.35
C ILE A 822 -8.96 30.07 36.50
N HIS A 823 -8.65 29.63 35.29
CA HIS A 823 -9.62 29.05 34.36
C HIS A 823 -9.28 27.60 34.04
N ASN A 824 -10.19 26.66 34.29
CA ASN A 824 -10.01 25.26 33.98
C ASN A 824 -11.10 24.69 33.07
N CYS A 825 -10.70 23.87 32.10
CA CYS A 825 -11.59 23.21 31.13
C CYS A 825 -12.05 21.81 31.57
N GLN A 826 -11.57 21.32 32.71
CA GLN A 826 -12.01 20.08 33.34
C GLN A 826 -12.15 20.31 34.85
N ALA A 827 -13.17 19.71 35.48
CA ALA A 827 -13.29 19.75 36.93
C ALA A 827 -12.13 18.99 37.56
N GLY A 828 -11.59 19.48 38.68
CA GLY A 828 -10.41 18.87 39.25
C GLY A 828 -9.95 19.48 40.56
N LYS A 829 -9.08 18.76 41.25
CA LYS A 829 -8.52 19.17 42.54
C LYS A 829 -7.34 20.11 42.31
N ALA A 830 -7.49 21.36 42.71
CA ALA A 830 -6.43 22.36 42.73
C ALA A 830 -5.75 22.37 44.11
N VAL A 831 -4.41 22.34 44.10
CA VAL A 831 -3.59 22.56 45.29
C VAL A 831 -2.89 23.89 45.12
N MET A 832 -3.31 24.88 45.89
CA MET A 832 -2.75 26.23 45.91
C MET A 832 -2.01 26.46 47.22
N THR A 833 -0.89 27.16 47.15
CA THR A 833 -0.11 27.55 48.32
C THR A 833 0.11 29.05 48.35
N PHE A 834 0.12 29.61 49.56
CA PHE A 834 0.13 31.04 49.83
C PHE A 834 1.18 31.36 50.90
N GLY A 835 1.61 32.62 50.92
CA GLY A 835 2.38 33.20 52.02
C GLY A 835 2.13 34.69 52.09
N SER A 836 2.27 35.27 53.28
CA SER A 836 2.11 36.72 53.48
C SER A 836 3.06 37.23 54.54
N ASP A 837 3.53 38.45 54.35
CA ASP A 837 4.11 39.24 55.43
C ASP A 837 2.94 39.96 56.09
N ASP A 838 2.75 39.71 57.39
CA ASP A 838 1.56 39.93 58.19
C ASP A 838 0.33 39.07 57.81
N GLY A 839 -0.89 39.51 58.14
CA GLY A 839 -2.12 38.70 58.07
C GLY A 839 -2.63 38.45 56.65
N LEU A 840 -3.26 37.30 56.44
CA LEU A 840 -3.77 36.83 55.14
C LEU A 840 -5.25 36.48 55.22
N ARG A 841 -6.01 36.95 54.24
CA ARG A 841 -7.34 36.42 53.92
C ARG A 841 -7.42 36.11 52.44
N VAL A 842 -8.02 34.96 52.10
CA VAL A 842 -8.17 34.53 50.70
C VAL A 842 -9.62 34.20 50.44
N TRP A 843 -10.16 34.73 49.35
CA TRP A 843 -11.47 34.38 48.81
C TRP A 843 -11.28 33.69 47.46
N LEU A 844 -12.08 32.66 47.23
CA LEU A 844 -12.23 32.00 45.95
C LEU A 844 -13.70 32.09 45.55
N ASP A 845 -13.97 32.69 44.40
CA ASP A 845 -15.32 32.98 43.90
C ASP A 845 -16.19 33.70 44.94
N GLY A 846 -15.60 34.67 45.64
CA GLY A 846 -16.26 35.46 46.68
C GLY A 846 -16.47 34.72 48.01
N LYS A 847 -16.13 33.43 48.11
CA LYS A 847 -16.19 32.67 49.37
C LYS A 847 -14.86 32.75 50.10
N LEU A 848 -14.86 33.17 51.36
CA LEU A 848 -13.66 33.17 52.21
C LEU A 848 -13.20 31.73 52.45
N VAL A 849 -11.98 31.41 52.02
CA VAL A 849 -11.37 30.07 52.08
C VAL A 849 -10.14 30.00 52.98
N ILE A 850 -9.46 31.11 53.24
CA ILE A 850 -8.40 31.22 54.26
C ILE A 850 -8.64 32.49 55.07
N ASP A 851 -8.64 32.39 56.40
CA ASP A 851 -8.69 33.52 57.34
C ASP A 851 -7.60 33.37 58.41
N LYS A 852 -6.47 34.02 58.20
CA LYS A 852 -5.28 34.00 59.06
C LYS A 852 -4.83 35.43 59.36
N PRO A 853 -5.58 36.18 60.18
CA PRO A 853 -5.34 37.59 60.42
C PRO A 853 -4.18 37.85 61.40
N GLN A 854 -3.44 36.83 61.84
CA GLN A 854 -2.33 37.02 62.79
C GLN A 854 -1.08 37.55 62.07
N PRO A 855 -0.36 38.56 62.62
CA PRO A 855 0.92 39.02 62.06
C PRO A 855 1.97 37.91 62.03
N ARG A 856 2.74 37.81 60.94
CA ARG A 856 3.72 36.75 60.67
C ARG A 856 4.67 37.17 59.55
N GLY A 857 5.84 36.55 59.42
CA GLY A 857 6.74 36.83 58.29
C GLY A 857 6.30 36.10 57.02
N ILE A 858 6.59 36.67 55.84
CA ILE A 858 6.38 35.99 54.56
C ILE A 858 7.27 34.75 54.43
N ALA A 859 6.66 33.61 54.17
CA ALA A 859 7.35 32.37 53.82
C ALA A 859 6.68 31.70 52.62
N PRO A 860 7.45 31.12 51.67
CA PRO A 860 6.88 30.28 50.61
C PRO A 860 6.07 29.12 51.18
N ASP A 861 4.94 28.82 50.55
CA ASP A 861 4.08 27.69 50.88
C ASP A 861 3.58 27.63 52.35
N GLN A 862 3.50 28.77 53.03
CA GLN A 862 3.12 28.90 54.45
C GLN A 862 1.69 28.41 54.74
N ASP A 863 0.74 28.74 53.86
CA ASP A 863 -0.63 28.23 53.91
C ASP A 863 -0.95 27.43 52.64
N LYS A 864 -1.81 26.42 52.80
CA LYS A 864 -2.20 25.52 51.71
C LYS A 864 -3.72 25.45 51.62
N LEU A 865 -4.23 25.59 50.41
CA LEU A 865 -5.63 25.38 50.05
C LEU A 865 -5.73 24.23 49.07
N GLU A 866 -6.47 23.19 49.45
CA GLU A 866 -6.92 22.16 48.50
C GLU A 866 -8.40 22.36 48.24
N VAL A 867 -8.77 22.52 46.97
CA VAL A 867 -10.15 22.80 46.57
C VAL A 867 -10.46 22.11 45.25
N ASP A 868 -11.66 21.57 45.13
CA ASP A 868 -12.18 21.06 43.87
C ASP A 868 -12.75 22.23 43.06
N LEU A 869 -12.14 22.53 41.92
CA LEU A 869 -12.62 23.54 40.99
C LEU A 869 -13.50 22.87 39.93
N PRO A 870 -14.77 23.26 39.76
CA PRO A 870 -15.58 22.84 38.62
C PRO A 870 -15.03 23.44 37.32
N VAL A 871 -15.55 23.04 36.16
CA VAL A 871 -15.15 23.64 34.88
C VAL A 871 -15.59 25.11 34.85
N GLY A 872 -14.67 26.03 34.53
CA GLY A 872 -15.00 27.45 34.39
C GLY A 872 -13.86 28.40 34.77
N ALA A 873 -14.21 29.68 34.90
CA ALA A 873 -13.33 30.72 35.43
C ALA A 873 -13.61 30.91 36.93
N HIS A 874 -12.55 30.94 37.71
CA HIS A 874 -12.55 31.10 39.16
C HIS A 874 -11.77 32.34 39.55
N THR A 875 -12.33 33.19 40.40
CA THR A 875 -11.69 34.42 40.86
C THR A 875 -11.01 34.17 42.19
N LEU A 876 -9.69 34.35 42.23
CA LEU A 876 -8.90 34.33 43.45
C LEU A 876 -8.64 35.76 43.90
N LEU A 877 -9.07 36.10 45.12
CA LEU A 877 -8.79 37.38 45.76
C LEU A 877 -8.02 37.13 47.05
N VAL A 878 -6.92 37.86 47.24
CA VAL A 878 -6.07 37.76 48.40
C VAL A 878 -5.96 39.14 49.04
N LYS A 879 -6.28 39.24 50.33
CA LYS A 879 -6.02 40.41 51.17
C LYS A 879 -4.82 40.12 52.05
N VAL A 880 -3.80 40.95 51.94
CA VAL A 880 -2.68 41.01 52.87
C VAL A 880 -2.90 42.22 53.78
N ILE A 881 -2.86 42.02 55.09
CA ILE A 881 -3.10 43.07 56.08
C ILE A 881 -1.73 43.48 56.60
N GLY A 882 -1.25 44.69 56.29
CA GLY A 882 0.07 45.16 56.73
C GLY A 882 0.04 45.96 58.03
N ALA A 883 0.99 45.72 58.93
CA ALA A 883 1.11 46.35 60.25
C ALA A 883 1.91 47.67 60.29
N GLY A 884 2.36 48.18 59.13
CA GLY A 884 3.13 49.44 59.03
C GLY A 884 4.62 49.29 58.72
N GLY A 885 5.00 48.22 58.02
CA GLY A 885 6.38 47.94 57.59
C GLY A 885 6.45 47.24 56.23
N TYR A 886 7.36 46.28 56.08
CA TYR A 886 7.38 45.40 54.91
C TYR A 886 6.03 44.65 54.82
N SER A 887 5.48 44.54 53.61
CA SER A 887 4.30 43.72 53.35
C SER A 887 4.44 43.10 51.95
N GLY A 888 4.03 41.85 51.81
CA GLY A 888 4.19 41.13 50.55
C GLY A 888 3.35 39.85 50.54
N PHE A 889 3.28 39.24 49.37
CA PHE A 889 2.55 37.98 49.18
C PHE A 889 3.36 36.97 48.36
N TYR A 890 3.09 35.70 48.62
CA TYR A 890 3.56 34.57 47.84
C TYR A 890 2.33 33.78 47.38
N PHE A 891 2.35 33.31 46.13
CA PHE A 891 1.36 32.37 45.64
C PHE A 891 1.97 31.38 44.66
N ARG A 892 1.51 30.14 44.71
CA ARG A 892 1.80 29.12 43.70
C ARG A 892 0.62 28.18 43.53
N LEU A 893 0.20 27.95 42.29
CA LEU A 893 -0.63 26.79 41.96
C LEU A 893 0.28 25.56 41.88
N ALA A 894 0.38 24.84 43.00
CA ALA A 894 1.31 23.73 43.14
C ALA A 894 0.96 22.54 42.25
N SER A 895 -0.34 22.23 42.11
CA SER A 895 -0.82 21.26 41.14
C SER A 895 -2.31 21.43 40.82
N PHE A 896 -2.72 20.93 39.65
CA PHE A 896 -4.10 20.68 39.29
C PHE A 896 -4.23 19.23 38.84
N ASN A 897 -5.09 18.45 39.50
CA ASN A 897 -5.19 16.99 39.30
C ASN A 897 -3.82 16.27 39.40
N GLY A 898 -2.93 16.75 40.27
CA GLY A 898 -1.61 16.15 40.51
C GLY A 898 -0.49 16.56 39.54
N GLN A 899 -0.72 17.50 38.61
CA GLN A 899 0.25 17.97 37.61
C GLN A 899 0.57 19.48 37.73
N PRO A 900 1.80 19.95 37.42
CA PRO A 900 2.17 21.38 37.41
C PRO A 900 1.72 22.14 36.13
N PRO A 901 1.49 23.48 36.16
CA PRO A 901 1.04 24.27 34.99
C PRO A 901 2.17 24.76 34.03
N GLY A 902 1.88 24.99 32.72
CA GLY A 902 2.84 25.41 31.63
C GLY A 902 2.62 26.80 30.97
N GLN A 903 3.62 27.39 30.24
CA GLN A 903 3.72 28.82 29.76
C GLN A 903 4.08 29.06 28.24
N ALA A 904 3.65 30.21 27.59
CA ALA A 904 3.48 30.58 26.10
C ALA A 904 2.07 30.69 25.34
N GLY A 905 1.59 31.89 24.90
CA GLY A 905 0.40 32.02 24.00
C GLY A 905 0.01 33.43 23.45
N SER A 906 0.87 34.16 22.72
CA SER A 906 0.68 35.62 22.48
C SER A 906 0.12 36.11 21.12
N LEU A 907 -0.01 35.32 20.05
CA LEU A 907 -0.16 35.88 18.69
C LEU A 907 -1.58 36.39 18.29
N VAL A 908 -2.66 35.82 18.84
CA VAL A 908 -4.04 36.20 18.46
C VAL A 908 -4.47 37.51 19.15
N ALA A 909 -3.93 37.79 20.34
CA ALA A 909 -4.27 38.96 21.14
C ALA A 909 -3.79 40.28 20.50
N GLU A 910 -2.58 40.28 19.92
CA GLU A 910 -2.05 41.45 19.19
C GLU A 910 -2.88 41.80 17.96
N LEU A 911 -3.50 40.80 17.34
CA LEU A 911 -4.21 40.95 16.07
C LEU A 911 -5.58 41.60 16.22
N VAL A 912 -6.26 41.34 17.35
CA VAL A 912 -7.57 41.92 17.64
C VAL A 912 -7.49 43.39 18.10
N ALA A 913 -6.30 43.87 18.47
CA ALA A 913 -6.05 45.28 18.74
C ALA A 913 -5.95 46.14 17.46
N THR A 914 -5.80 45.52 16.29
CA THR A 914 -5.72 46.21 14.99
C THR A 914 -7.13 46.34 14.39
N PRO A 915 -7.52 47.48 13.78
CA PRO A 915 -8.82 47.61 13.11
C PRO A 915 -9.03 46.56 12.02
N PRO A 916 -10.21 45.92 11.90
CA PRO A 916 -10.47 44.85 10.92
C PRO A 916 -10.24 45.24 9.45
N GLU A 917 -10.35 46.54 9.14
CA GLU A 917 -10.06 47.06 7.80
C GLU A 917 -8.58 46.88 7.41
N GLN A 918 -7.68 46.80 8.40
CA GLN A 918 -6.23 46.70 8.21
C GLN A 918 -5.71 45.26 8.25
N TRP A 919 -6.57 44.27 8.53
CA TRP A 919 -6.16 42.87 8.54
C TRP A 919 -5.95 42.34 7.12
N THR A 920 -4.83 41.65 6.90
CA THR A 920 -4.60 40.86 5.68
C THR A 920 -5.58 39.67 5.58
N PRO A 921 -5.78 39.08 4.40
CA PRO A 921 -6.62 37.88 4.24
C PRO A 921 -6.17 36.67 5.08
N ALA A 922 -4.88 36.56 5.40
CA ALA A 922 -4.35 35.51 6.29
C ALA A 922 -4.69 35.80 7.76
N GLN A 923 -4.55 37.06 8.18
CA GLN A 923 -4.91 37.54 9.51
C GLN A 923 -6.41 37.43 9.80
N ARG A 924 -7.26 37.78 8.82
CA ARG A 924 -8.72 37.58 8.88
C ARG A 924 -9.07 36.11 9.08
N ARG A 925 -8.39 35.20 8.38
CA ARG A 925 -8.55 33.75 8.54
C ARG A 925 -8.09 33.26 9.92
N LEU A 926 -7.01 33.83 10.45
CA LEU A 926 -6.49 33.46 11.77
C LEU A 926 -7.42 33.88 12.93
N VAL A 927 -8.04 35.07 12.84
CA VAL A 927 -9.06 35.55 13.80
C VAL A 927 -10.40 34.82 13.61
N VAL A 928 -10.80 34.63 12.34
CA VAL A 928 -11.55 33.49 11.79
C VAL A 928 -11.64 32.25 12.69
N GLU A 929 -10.60 31.44 12.50
CA GLU A 929 -10.32 30.15 13.09
C GLU A 929 -10.20 30.22 14.61
N ALA A 930 -9.52 31.23 15.16
CA ALA A 930 -9.41 31.40 16.61
C ALA A 930 -10.80 31.57 17.25
N HIS A 931 -11.66 32.40 16.65
CA HIS A 931 -13.00 32.64 17.17
C HIS A 931 -13.91 31.41 17.09
N GLU A 932 -13.83 30.66 16.00
CA GLU A 932 -14.55 29.40 15.82
C GLU A 932 -14.19 28.35 16.86
N VAL A 933 -12.96 28.41 17.41
CA VAL A 933 -12.48 27.52 18.48
C VAL A 933 -12.80 28.06 19.88
N THR A 934 -12.82 29.38 20.10
CA THR A 934 -13.01 29.96 21.44
C THR A 934 -14.47 30.12 21.88
N VAL A 935 -15.45 30.14 20.97
CA VAL A 935 -16.86 30.25 21.36
C VAL A 935 -17.45 28.87 21.62
N PRO A 936 -17.78 28.55 22.89
CA PRO A 936 -18.19 27.19 23.27
C PRO A 936 -19.41 26.70 22.51
N ARG A 937 -20.38 27.58 22.21
CA ARG A 937 -21.60 27.22 21.49
C ARG A 937 -21.34 26.83 20.02
N ILE A 938 -20.41 27.50 19.33
CA ILE A 938 -20.07 27.20 17.94
C ILE A 938 -19.23 25.93 17.87
N ALA A 939 -18.24 25.82 18.75
CA ALA A 939 -17.44 24.60 18.88
C ALA A 939 -18.33 23.39 19.23
N GLN A 940 -19.29 23.56 20.13
CA GLN A 940 -20.27 22.54 20.50
C GLN A 940 -21.23 22.22 19.36
N LEU A 941 -21.81 23.20 18.68
CA LEU A 941 -22.72 22.98 17.55
C LEU A 941 -22.02 22.32 16.36
N ARG A 942 -20.75 22.66 16.10
CA ARG A 942 -19.93 21.96 15.11
C ARG A 942 -19.56 20.55 15.55
N LEU A 943 -19.31 20.32 16.84
CA LEU A 943 -19.08 18.98 17.38
C LEU A 943 -20.35 18.13 17.28
N GLU A 944 -21.51 18.68 17.64
CA GLU A 944 -22.83 18.07 17.50
C GLU A 944 -23.16 17.80 16.03
N LEU A 945 -22.94 18.75 15.11
CA LEU A 945 -23.09 18.55 13.67
C LEU A 945 -22.15 17.45 13.18
N ARG A 946 -20.87 17.47 13.56
CA ARG A 946 -19.90 16.45 13.18
C ARG A 946 -20.31 15.06 13.68
N GLN A 947 -20.95 14.98 14.86
CA GLN A 947 -21.54 13.77 15.40
C GLN A 947 -22.84 13.34 14.70
N LEU A 948 -23.61 14.30 14.16
CA LEU A 948 -24.86 14.07 13.43
C LEU A 948 -24.66 13.78 11.93
N GLU A 949 -23.59 14.32 11.31
CA GLU A 949 -23.17 14.05 9.92
C GLU A 949 -22.55 12.66 9.76
N LEU A 950 -21.99 12.14 10.86
CA LEU A 950 -21.69 10.74 10.99
C LEU A 950 -23.03 10.01 10.96
N ARG A 951 -23.30 9.30 9.87
CA ARG A 951 -24.31 8.25 9.82
C ARG A 951 -23.85 7.12 10.72
N ALA A 952 -23.84 7.38 12.02
CA ALA A 952 -23.21 6.57 13.03
C ALA A 952 -23.85 5.19 13.08
N ASP A 953 -25.06 5.01 12.58
CA ASP A 953 -25.69 3.70 12.63
C ASP A 953 -25.17 2.73 11.53
N TYR A 954 -24.48 3.23 10.49
CA TYR A 954 -24.01 2.41 9.36
C TYR A 954 -22.48 2.35 9.29
N HIS A 955 -21.92 1.17 9.47
CA HIS A 955 -20.47 0.96 9.55
C HIS A 955 -19.75 1.31 8.24
N THR A 956 -20.36 1.04 7.09
CA THR A 956 -19.82 1.41 5.77
C THR A 956 -19.81 2.92 5.53
N GLN A 957 -20.61 3.68 6.29
CA GLN A 957 -20.76 5.13 6.15
C GLN A 957 -20.06 5.92 7.26
N ARG A 958 -19.45 5.23 8.22
CA ARG A 958 -18.65 5.86 9.27
C ARG A 958 -17.29 6.26 8.73
N TYR A 959 -16.88 7.48 9.05
CA TYR A 959 -15.51 7.94 8.79
C TYR A 959 -14.47 7.12 9.56
N ILE A 960 -14.82 6.70 10.79
CA ILE A 960 -14.00 5.83 11.62
C ILE A 960 -14.79 4.56 11.93
N PRO A 961 -14.34 3.39 11.48
CA PRO A 961 -14.96 2.12 11.83
C PRO A 961 -14.85 1.87 13.34
N GLU A 962 -15.94 1.41 13.94
CA GLU A 962 -15.89 0.78 15.26
C GLU A 962 -15.31 -0.62 15.16
N GLN A 963 -14.75 -1.11 16.26
CA GLN A 963 -14.38 -2.51 16.41
C GLN A 963 -15.39 -3.23 17.29
N SER A 964 -15.85 -4.39 16.83
CA SER A 964 -16.70 -5.30 17.58
C SER A 964 -16.24 -6.74 17.35
N GLU A 965 -16.63 -7.65 18.22
CA GLU A 965 -16.37 -9.09 18.05
C GLU A 965 -16.86 -9.60 16.70
N PHE A 966 -18.05 -9.15 16.27
CA PHE A 966 -18.61 -9.46 14.96
C PHE A 966 -17.71 -8.95 13.82
N LEU A 967 -17.30 -7.68 13.85
CA LEU A 967 -16.50 -7.10 12.76
C LEU A 967 -15.12 -7.77 12.65
N GLN A 968 -14.49 -8.08 13.78
CA GLN A 968 -13.22 -8.78 13.83
C GLN A 968 -13.33 -10.21 13.30
N ALA A 969 -14.38 -10.97 13.69
CA ALA A 969 -14.63 -12.32 13.18
C ALA A 969 -14.74 -12.36 11.64
N PHE A 970 -15.32 -11.30 11.05
CA PHE A 970 -15.49 -11.15 9.60
C PHE A 970 -14.32 -10.45 8.89
N GLY A 971 -13.17 -10.30 9.54
CA GLY A 971 -11.91 -9.87 8.91
C GLY A 971 -11.76 -8.36 8.74
N GLN A 972 -12.38 -7.55 9.60
CA GLN A 972 -12.09 -6.10 9.66
C GLN A 972 -10.58 -5.87 9.93
N PRO A 973 -9.90 -5.03 9.15
CA PRO A 973 -8.47 -4.82 9.27
C PRO A 973 -8.14 -3.97 10.50
N ARG A 974 -6.98 -4.22 11.10
CA ARG A 974 -6.44 -3.38 12.18
C ARG A 974 -5.78 -2.11 11.68
N ARG A 975 -5.48 -2.05 10.37
CA ARG A 975 -4.84 -0.93 9.68
C ARG A 975 -3.42 -0.67 10.19
N GLU A 976 -2.71 -1.75 10.50
CA GLU A 976 -1.31 -1.71 10.96
C GLU A 976 -0.34 -1.62 9.78
N SER A 977 -0.75 -2.12 8.62
CA SER A 977 0.00 -2.26 7.37
C SER A 977 -0.85 -1.78 6.17
N PRO A 978 -0.23 -1.24 5.11
CA PRO A 978 -0.91 -0.92 3.86
C PRO A 978 -1.28 -2.16 3.02
N CYS A 979 -1.07 -3.38 3.53
CA CYS A 979 -1.32 -4.61 2.79
C CYS A 979 -2.82 -4.87 2.60
N SER A 980 -3.25 -5.13 1.36
CA SER A 980 -4.60 -5.61 1.08
C SER A 980 -4.93 -6.95 1.77
N CYS A 981 -3.90 -7.70 2.18
CA CYS A 981 -4.00 -8.98 2.84
C CYS A 981 -4.45 -8.91 4.31
N GLU A 982 -4.49 -7.72 4.94
CA GLU A 982 -5.04 -7.59 6.30
C GLU A 982 -6.53 -7.98 6.36
N ARG A 983 -7.27 -7.76 5.27
CA ARG A 983 -8.64 -8.27 5.14
C ARG A 983 -8.59 -9.74 4.75
N THR A 984 -8.97 -10.61 5.67
CA THR A 984 -9.06 -12.05 5.42
C THR A 984 -10.46 -12.42 4.93
N SER A 985 -10.53 -13.13 3.81
CA SER A 985 -11.77 -13.63 3.24
C SER A 985 -11.94 -15.14 3.43
N GLU A 986 -11.03 -15.78 4.17
CA GLU A 986 -11.10 -17.21 4.45
C GLU A 986 -12.29 -17.52 5.38
N PRO A 987 -13.03 -18.60 5.12
CA PRO A 987 -14.10 -19.03 6.00
C PRO A 987 -13.53 -19.58 7.31
N THR A 988 -14.10 -19.12 8.43
CA THR A 988 -13.75 -19.58 9.78
C THR A 988 -14.98 -20.14 10.49
N LEU A 989 -14.74 -21.00 11.50
CA LEU A 989 -15.82 -21.50 12.36
C LEU A 989 -16.49 -20.37 13.14
N ASP A 990 -15.71 -19.39 13.58
CA ASP A 990 -16.20 -18.24 14.34
C ASP A 990 -17.24 -17.43 13.54
N GLN A 991 -16.97 -17.18 12.25
CA GLN A 991 -17.95 -16.51 11.37
C GLN A 991 -19.28 -17.27 11.27
N ALA A 992 -19.23 -18.60 11.21
CA ALA A 992 -20.44 -19.42 11.18
C ALA A 992 -21.21 -19.33 12.50
N LEU A 993 -20.52 -19.36 13.64
CA LEU A 993 -21.13 -19.20 14.96
C LEU A 993 -21.78 -17.82 15.12
N GLN A 994 -21.07 -16.74 14.76
CA GLN A 994 -21.59 -15.37 14.83
C GLN A 994 -22.90 -15.20 14.04
N ILE A 995 -23.06 -15.85 12.89
CA ILE A 995 -24.29 -15.76 12.08
C ILE A 995 -25.40 -16.66 12.64
N LEU A 996 -25.07 -17.84 13.18
CA LEU A 996 -26.06 -18.77 13.71
C LEU A 996 -26.64 -18.29 15.06
N ASN A 997 -25.78 -17.88 15.99
CA ASN A 997 -26.17 -17.59 17.38
C ASN A 997 -25.49 -16.36 18.00
N GLY A 998 -24.75 -15.57 17.24
CA GLY A 998 -24.12 -14.35 17.73
C GLY A 998 -25.13 -13.33 18.27
N ALA A 999 -24.72 -12.58 19.31
CA ALA A 999 -25.60 -11.66 20.02
C ALA A 999 -26.19 -10.57 19.11
N LEU A 1000 -25.37 -10.03 18.19
CA LEU A 1000 -25.80 -9.00 17.24
C LEU A 1000 -26.90 -9.52 16.30
N VAL A 1001 -26.71 -10.71 15.73
CA VAL A 1001 -27.67 -11.28 14.78
C VAL A 1001 -28.96 -11.63 15.50
N SER A 1002 -28.88 -12.28 16.66
CA SER A 1002 -30.05 -12.65 17.48
C SER A 1002 -30.91 -11.44 17.87
N ALA A 1003 -30.27 -10.35 18.32
CA ALA A 1003 -30.97 -9.12 18.67
C ALA A 1003 -31.69 -8.50 17.46
N ARG A 1004 -31.01 -8.44 16.30
CA ARG A 1004 -31.56 -7.85 15.08
C ARG A 1004 -32.65 -8.71 14.44
N THR A 1005 -32.53 -10.03 14.46
CA THR A 1005 -33.59 -10.93 13.95
C THR A 1005 -34.87 -10.81 14.78
N ARG A 1006 -34.76 -10.68 16.11
CA ARG A 1006 -35.91 -10.46 16.99
C ARG A 1006 -36.60 -9.15 16.69
N ALA A 1007 -35.84 -8.07 16.56
CA ALA A 1007 -36.38 -6.76 16.21
C ALA A 1007 -37.04 -6.77 14.81
N GLY A 1008 -36.37 -7.38 13.82
CA GLY A 1008 -36.90 -7.51 12.46
C GLY A 1008 -38.21 -8.31 12.42
N GLY A 1009 -38.28 -9.44 13.14
CA GLY A 1009 -39.53 -10.21 13.26
C GLY A 1009 -40.70 -9.35 13.76
N GLY A 1010 -40.46 -8.46 14.72
CA GLY A 1010 -41.45 -7.50 15.21
C GLY A 1010 -41.88 -6.47 14.16
N VAL A 1011 -40.94 -5.94 13.37
CA VAL A 1011 -41.25 -4.97 12.29
C VAL A 1011 -42.10 -5.63 11.19
N TYR A 1012 -41.69 -6.82 10.74
CA TYR A 1012 -42.41 -7.56 9.71
C TYR A 1012 -43.80 -8.02 10.19
N ALA A 1013 -43.95 -8.32 11.49
CA ALA A 1013 -45.25 -8.69 12.06
C ALA A 1013 -46.33 -7.60 11.90
N GLY A 1014 -45.92 -6.33 11.79
CA GLY A 1014 -46.80 -5.18 11.60
C GLY A 1014 -47.27 -4.95 10.15
N LEU A 1015 -46.79 -5.74 9.17
CA LEU A 1015 -47.29 -5.68 7.80
C LEU A 1015 -48.66 -6.36 7.69
N PRO A 1016 -49.57 -5.85 6.82
CA PRO A 1016 -50.98 -6.24 6.80
C PRO A 1016 -51.24 -7.64 6.22
N ASP A 1017 -50.33 -8.20 5.42
CA ASP A 1017 -50.48 -9.52 4.81
C ASP A 1017 -49.13 -10.25 4.71
N ASP A 1018 -49.17 -11.58 4.86
CA ASP A 1018 -47.98 -12.44 4.84
C ASP A 1018 -47.30 -12.50 3.47
N ASN A 1019 -48.02 -12.32 2.35
CA ASN A 1019 -47.38 -12.24 1.03
C ASN A 1019 -46.55 -10.97 0.91
N LEU A 1020 -47.14 -9.82 1.30
CA LEU A 1020 -46.43 -8.55 1.28
C LEU A 1020 -45.20 -8.61 2.18
N LEU A 1021 -45.32 -9.25 3.34
CA LEU A 1021 -44.21 -9.48 4.25
C LEU A 1021 -43.06 -10.25 3.58
N VAL A 1022 -43.36 -11.39 2.97
CA VAL A 1022 -42.34 -12.22 2.30
C VAL A 1022 -41.70 -11.46 1.14
N GLU A 1023 -42.49 -10.70 0.36
CA GLU A 1023 -41.96 -9.83 -0.70
C GLU A 1023 -41.03 -8.76 -0.15
N GLU A 1024 -41.44 -8.04 0.89
CA GLU A 1024 -40.66 -6.96 1.49
C GLU A 1024 -39.35 -7.48 2.11
N LEU A 1025 -39.38 -8.66 2.75
CA LEU A 1025 -38.18 -9.30 3.28
C LEU A 1025 -37.21 -9.68 2.15
N TYR A 1026 -37.70 -10.31 1.07
CA TYR A 1026 -36.86 -10.70 -0.06
C TYR A 1026 -36.28 -9.49 -0.81
N LEU A 1027 -37.06 -8.44 -1.01
CA LEU A 1027 -36.57 -7.22 -1.64
C LEU A 1027 -35.52 -6.51 -0.77
N SER A 1028 -35.75 -6.44 0.55
CA SER A 1028 -34.82 -5.78 1.49
C SER A 1028 -33.53 -6.58 1.71
N ALA A 1029 -33.62 -7.92 1.73
CA ALA A 1029 -32.48 -8.78 2.05
C ALA A 1029 -31.73 -9.26 0.81
N LEU A 1030 -32.44 -9.59 -0.28
CA LEU A 1030 -31.89 -10.25 -1.49
C LEU A 1030 -32.06 -9.42 -2.77
N CYS A 1031 -32.77 -8.30 -2.72
CA CYS A 1031 -33.00 -7.39 -3.85
C CYS A 1031 -33.75 -8.02 -5.04
N ARG A 1032 -34.53 -9.08 -4.78
CA ARG A 1032 -35.42 -9.74 -5.76
C ARG A 1032 -36.76 -10.09 -5.13
N LEU A 1033 -37.72 -10.48 -5.97
CA LEU A 1033 -38.95 -11.10 -5.49
C LEU A 1033 -38.71 -12.60 -5.17
N PRO A 1034 -39.45 -13.17 -4.21
CA PRO A 1034 -39.44 -14.62 -3.98
C PRO A 1034 -40.01 -15.33 -5.22
N SER A 1035 -39.41 -16.45 -5.60
CA SER A 1035 -40.00 -17.34 -6.60
C SER A 1035 -41.34 -17.90 -6.09
N PRO A 1036 -42.24 -18.37 -6.98
CA PRO A 1036 -43.50 -18.99 -6.55
C PRO A 1036 -43.31 -20.17 -5.59
N ALA A 1037 -42.24 -20.95 -5.79
CA ALA A 1037 -41.91 -22.10 -4.93
C ALA A 1037 -41.38 -21.65 -3.55
N GLU A 1038 -40.51 -20.64 -3.49
CA GLU A 1038 -40.07 -20.06 -2.22
C GLU A 1038 -41.25 -19.46 -1.46
N ARG A 1039 -42.06 -18.64 -2.13
CA ARG A 1039 -43.26 -18.02 -1.55
C ARG A 1039 -44.20 -19.07 -0.95
N GLY A 1040 -44.53 -20.13 -1.70
CA GLY A 1040 -45.39 -21.21 -1.22
C GLY A 1040 -44.85 -21.88 0.04
N LYS A 1041 -43.55 -22.20 0.08
CA LYS A 1041 -42.89 -22.80 1.24
C LYS A 1041 -42.92 -21.89 2.47
N LEU A 1042 -42.63 -20.60 2.28
CA LEU A 1042 -42.57 -19.64 3.38
C LEU A 1042 -43.94 -19.35 3.98
N LEU A 1043 -44.97 -19.20 3.15
CA LEU A 1043 -46.35 -19.03 3.64
C LEU A 1043 -46.85 -20.28 4.38
N ALA A 1044 -46.52 -21.47 3.88
CA ALA A 1044 -46.83 -22.72 4.58
C ALA A 1044 -46.13 -22.80 5.94
N PHE A 1045 -44.86 -22.37 6.02
CA PHE A 1045 -44.10 -22.34 7.27
C PHE A 1045 -44.72 -21.39 8.30
N ILE A 1046 -45.08 -20.17 7.91
CA ILE A 1046 -45.74 -19.20 8.80
C ILE A 1046 -47.05 -19.76 9.36
N ARG A 1047 -47.87 -20.40 8.50
CA ARG A 1047 -49.16 -20.98 8.90
C ARG A 1047 -49.03 -22.21 9.80
N ALA A 1048 -47.94 -22.97 9.68
CA ALA A 1048 -47.74 -24.21 10.43
C ALA A 1048 -47.28 -23.97 11.88
N LYS A 1049 -46.70 -22.81 12.19
CA LYS A 1049 -46.19 -22.47 13.52
C LYS A 1049 -47.30 -21.91 14.42
N GLN A 1050 -47.34 -22.36 15.67
CA GLN A 1050 -48.32 -21.88 16.66
C GLN A 1050 -48.10 -20.41 17.05
N ASN A 1051 -46.83 -20.01 17.18
CA ASN A 1051 -46.46 -18.63 17.51
C ASN A 1051 -45.99 -17.91 16.23
N ARG A 1052 -46.84 -17.03 15.69
CA ARG A 1052 -46.52 -16.25 14.48
C ARG A 1052 -45.30 -15.36 14.67
N ALA A 1053 -45.12 -14.73 15.82
CA ALA A 1053 -43.97 -13.85 16.07
C ALA A 1053 -42.64 -14.61 16.02
N GLU A 1054 -42.61 -15.81 16.61
CA GLU A 1054 -41.47 -16.72 16.55
C GLU A 1054 -41.22 -17.20 15.10
N ALA A 1055 -42.27 -17.55 14.37
CA ALA A 1055 -42.15 -17.94 12.96
C ALA A 1055 -41.53 -16.84 12.10
N LEU A 1056 -41.87 -15.58 12.34
CA LEU A 1056 -41.31 -14.45 11.60
C LEU A 1056 -39.85 -14.19 11.99
N GLN A 1057 -39.48 -14.36 13.25
CA GLN A 1057 -38.08 -14.29 13.68
C GLN A 1057 -37.24 -15.39 13.02
N ASP A 1058 -37.73 -16.64 13.03
CA ASP A 1058 -37.09 -17.79 12.38
C ASP A 1058 -36.93 -17.55 10.87
N LEU A 1059 -37.95 -16.96 10.22
CA LEU A 1059 -37.93 -16.65 8.82
C LEU A 1059 -36.85 -15.61 8.45
N VAL A 1060 -36.78 -14.51 9.20
CA VAL A 1060 -35.75 -13.48 9.01
C VAL A 1060 -34.36 -14.09 9.22
N TRP A 1061 -34.18 -14.85 10.30
CA TRP A 1061 -32.93 -15.54 10.59
C TRP A 1061 -32.51 -16.51 9.47
N ALA A 1062 -33.45 -17.28 8.91
CA ALA A 1062 -33.19 -18.20 7.81
C ALA A 1062 -32.72 -17.46 6.55
N VAL A 1063 -33.34 -16.31 6.22
CA VAL A 1063 -32.94 -15.49 5.07
C VAL A 1063 -31.52 -14.92 5.24
N LEU A 1064 -31.16 -14.44 6.43
CA LEU A 1064 -29.81 -13.94 6.72
C LEU A 1064 -28.72 -15.04 6.63
N ASN A 1065 -29.11 -16.30 6.80
CA ASN A 1065 -28.22 -17.46 6.70
C ASN A 1065 -28.08 -18.02 5.27
N LEU A 1066 -28.82 -17.47 4.29
CA LEU A 1066 -28.68 -17.88 2.90
C LEU A 1066 -27.32 -17.50 2.34
N ARG A 1067 -26.72 -18.39 1.54
CA ARG A 1067 -25.51 -18.06 0.76
C ARG A 1067 -25.72 -16.83 -0.13
N GLU A 1068 -26.92 -16.68 -0.69
CA GLU A 1068 -27.30 -15.51 -1.49
C GLU A 1068 -27.25 -14.19 -0.70
N PHE A 1069 -27.50 -14.24 0.61
CA PHE A 1069 -27.40 -13.08 1.49
C PHE A 1069 -25.94 -12.78 1.84
N LEU A 1070 -25.20 -13.79 2.30
CA LEU A 1070 -23.83 -13.68 2.82
C LEU A 1070 -22.78 -13.38 1.74
N PHE A 1071 -23.08 -13.73 0.49
CA PHE A 1071 -22.16 -13.57 -0.64
C PHE A 1071 -22.73 -12.63 -1.70
N GLN A 1072 -21.85 -11.79 -2.21
CA GLN A 1072 -22.05 -11.05 -3.43
C GLN A 1072 -21.67 -11.94 -4.61
N HIS A 1073 -22.59 -12.09 -5.56
CA HIS A 1073 -22.52 -13.03 -6.67
C HIS A 1073 -22.68 -12.34 -8.02
#